data_AF-A0A1S3XI69-F1
#
_entry.id   AF-A0A1S3XI69-F1
#
_cell.length_a   1.000
_cell.length_b   1.000
_cell.length_c   1.000
_cell.angle_alpha   90.00
_cell.angle_beta   90.00
_cell.angle_gamma   90.00
#
_symmetry.space_group_name_H-M   'P 1'
#
loop_
_entity.id
_entity.type
_entity.pdbx_description
1 polymer ?
#
loop_
_entity_poly.entity_id
_entity_poly.type
_entity_poly.pdbx_seq_one_letter_code
_entity_poly.pdbx_strand_id
1 'polypeptide(L)'
;MAERSNSTSIDKESVSTRNNKREGHFDNSDSVTKKLRNDTLEEPKAEISVQNDSKNGSELYFEIEADVAEDKGSRHTMEDASVVLPDASLEFPGKLRCAHFAIYDGHGGRLAAEYAQKHLHANVLSAGLPRELLDVKAAKKAIHEGFRRTDESLLQESAKGGWQDGAAAVCAWVLGSKVFVANIGDAKAILARSSPADGSNNSSDGSTPIKAIVLTREHKAIYPQERARIQKAGGSVSSNGRLQARLEVSRAFGDRQFKKVGVIATPDVHSFDLTERDHFIILGCDGLWGVFGPSDAVDFVQKLLKLCYAGFHIVSRLALNIGVSKIVYPVYRNIIALLLLGPFAYFLEKKERPPLTFSLLVQFFLLALIGITANQGFYILGLYYASPTFASAMQNSVPAITFIMASILSLERVHFMRRDGMAKILGTIASVGGATIITLYKGPPLLRGSNSSAEDMAASHEKMLNWTWGCVYLLGHCLSWAGWMVLQAPIVKQYPAKLSLTSFTCFFGLIQFSVIAAFTERDPTRWKIHSGEEVYLILYAGIVSSGIVLSLQTWCIQKGGPVYVATFQPVQTVLVAVMAFVVLGDQLYSGGILGGLLIVVGLYLVLWGKNEEKRIVNKHTEEATLTKHLLASSSEESSVGADVC
;
A
#
# COMPACT_ATOMS: atom_id res chain seq x y z
N MET A 1 10.59 52.00 -53.98
CA MET A 1 11.06 53.27 -53.39
C MET A 1 11.41 52.97 -51.94
N ALA A 2 12.68 52.75 -51.56
CA ALA A 2 13.85 53.65 -51.59
C ALA A 2 13.85 54.56 -50.33
N GLU A 3 14.88 54.70 -49.48
CA GLU A 3 16.29 54.25 -49.53
C GLU A 3 16.84 53.73 -48.17
N ARG A 4 18.17 53.46 -48.05
CA ARG A 4 18.70 52.28 -47.32
C ARG A 4 20.20 52.38 -46.89
N SER A 5 20.50 52.73 -45.63
CA SER A 5 21.87 52.64 -45.03
C SER A 5 21.84 52.54 -43.49
N ASN A 6 22.55 51.63 -42.79
CA ASN A 6 24.01 51.40 -42.58
C ASN A 6 24.79 52.58 -41.93
N SER A 7 25.75 52.43 -41.00
CA SER A 7 26.20 51.31 -40.12
C SER A 7 27.34 51.76 -39.13
N THR A 8 27.67 50.93 -38.11
CA THR A 8 29.03 50.67 -37.48
C THR A 8 29.84 51.69 -36.64
N SER A 9 30.13 51.34 -35.35
CA SER A 9 31.44 51.34 -34.60
C SER A 9 31.20 51.08 -33.08
N ILE A 10 31.61 50.02 -32.36
CA ILE A 10 32.95 49.45 -31.99
C ILE A 10 33.79 50.47 -31.16
N ASP A 11 34.18 50.28 -29.87
CA ASP A 11 35.13 49.28 -29.32
C ASP A 11 35.23 49.21 -27.74
N LYS A 12 35.67 48.04 -27.20
CA LYS A 12 36.48 47.67 -25.99
C LYS A 12 36.30 48.09 -24.49
N GLU A 13 36.24 47.01 -23.65
CA GLU A 13 37.06 46.63 -22.46
C GLU A 13 37.14 47.39 -21.09
N SER A 14 36.44 46.82 -20.09
CA SER A 14 36.97 46.23 -18.82
C SER A 14 37.60 47.06 -17.64
N VAL A 15 37.68 46.39 -16.46
CA VAL A 15 38.33 46.75 -15.17
C VAL A 15 37.56 47.74 -14.26
N SER A 16 37.55 47.70 -12.92
CA SER A 16 37.45 46.68 -11.84
C SER A 16 37.39 47.43 -10.47
N THR A 17 37.23 46.72 -9.34
CA THR A 17 37.52 47.14 -7.93
C THR A 17 36.66 48.20 -7.19
N ARG A 18 35.75 47.67 -6.35
CA ARG A 18 35.64 47.82 -4.86
C ARG A 18 35.65 49.19 -4.14
N ASN A 19 34.54 49.38 -3.41
CA ASN A 19 34.41 49.77 -1.98
C ASN A 19 35.17 50.99 -1.41
N ASN A 20 34.40 51.98 -0.91
CA ASN A 20 34.22 52.17 0.54
C ASN A 20 33.24 53.33 0.87
N LYS A 21 32.21 53.07 1.70
CA LYS A 21 31.90 53.91 2.88
C LYS A 21 30.79 53.33 3.79
N ARG A 22 31.15 53.20 5.07
CA ARG A 22 30.29 53.28 6.26
C ARG A 22 29.74 54.72 6.39
N GLU A 23 28.72 55.09 7.18
CA GLU A 23 27.86 54.46 8.22
C GLU A 23 26.64 55.41 8.41
N GLY A 24 25.49 55.00 8.96
CA GLY A 24 24.41 55.99 9.24
C GLY A 24 22.95 55.54 9.45
N HIS A 25 22.70 54.44 10.16
CA HIS A 25 21.55 54.20 11.08
C HIS A 25 20.19 54.94 10.88
N PHE A 26 19.10 54.22 10.57
CA PHE A 26 17.92 54.01 11.46
C PHE A 26 16.85 53.03 10.89
N ASP A 27 16.34 52.16 11.77
CA ASP A 27 15.08 51.35 11.82
C ASP A 27 14.40 50.70 10.59
N ASN A 28 14.78 49.43 10.36
CA ASN A 28 14.02 48.23 10.75
C ASN A 28 12.48 48.15 10.52
N SER A 29 12.03 47.81 9.30
CA SER A 29 10.90 46.90 9.08
C SER A 29 10.82 46.41 7.62
N ASP A 30 11.39 45.23 7.31
CA ASP A 30 11.01 44.34 6.18
C ASP A 30 12.00 43.16 6.02
N SER A 31 11.82 42.09 6.79
CA SER A 31 12.61 40.85 6.61
C SER A 31 11.87 39.53 6.89
N VAL A 32 10.58 39.60 7.26
CA VAL A 32 9.78 38.42 7.65
C VAL A 32 9.31 37.57 6.45
N THR A 33 9.22 38.14 5.24
CA THR A 33 8.52 37.54 4.09
C THR A 33 9.39 36.73 3.11
N LYS A 34 10.67 36.44 3.41
CA LYS A 34 11.56 35.67 2.52
C LYS A 34 12.36 34.52 3.14
N LYS A 35 12.02 34.08 4.37
CA LYS A 35 12.70 32.95 5.04
C LYS A 35 11.78 31.85 5.60
N LEU A 36 10.65 31.60 4.94
CA LEU A 36 9.89 30.34 5.05
C LEU A 36 9.72 29.71 3.66
N ARG A 37 10.82 29.21 3.10
CA ARG A 37 10.78 28.33 1.92
C ARG A 37 12.02 27.43 1.85
N ASN A 38 12.15 26.63 2.90
CA ASN A 38 12.95 25.41 3.06
C ASN A 38 12.99 25.17 4.58
N ASP A 39 12.19 24.22 5.05
CA ASP A 39 12.68 23.14 5.91
C ASP A 39 11.61 22.06 6.00
N THR A 40 12.03 20.83 5.73
CA THR A 40 11.22 19.61 5.79
C THR A 40 11.04 19.25 7.26
N LEU A 41 9.80 19.18 7.75
CA LEU A 41 9.50 18.61 9.07
C LEU A 41 8.34 17.64 8.95
N GLU A 42 8.52 16.49 9.60
CA GLU A 42 7.58 15.37 9.64
C GLU A 42 6.32 15.77 10.43
N GLU A 43 5.14 15.41 9.93
CA GLU A 43 3.91 15.54 10.71
C GLU A 43 3.89 14.48 11.82
N PRO A 44 3.70 14.87 13.10
CA PRO A 44 3.72 13.91 14.20
C PRO A 44 2.41 13.10 14.23
N LYS A 45 2.53 11.78 14.06
CA LYS A 45 1.45 10.84 14.42
C LYS A 45 1.20 10.93 15.93
N ALA A 46 0.08 11.53 16.32
CA ALA A 46 -0.30 11.68 17.72
C ALA A 46 -1.08 10.45 18.23
N GLU A 47 -0.36 9.38 18.56
CA GLU A 47 -0.89 8.34 19.45
C GLU A 47 -1.03 8.93 20.87
N ILE A 48 -2.25 9.05 21.39
CA ILE A 48 -2.51 9.47 22.77
C ILE A 48 -3.38 8.44 23.47
N SER A 49 -2.76 7.71 24.40
CA SER A 49 -3.47 6.81 25.32
C SER A 49 -3.86 7.58 26.60
N VAL A 50 -5.14 7.53 26.96
CA VAL A 50 -5.66 8.12 28.20
C VAL A 50 -6.17 7.00 29.10
N GLN A 51 -5.54 6.83 30.26
CA GLN A 51 -6.03 5.92 31.29
C GLN A 51 -7.20 6.55 32.05
N ASN A 52 -8.26 5.77 32.29
CA ASN A 52 -9.30 6.09 33.26
C ASN A 52 -9.54 4.86 34.16
N ASP A 53 -9.33 5.05 35.46
CA ASP A 53 -9.71 4.07 36.48
C ASP A 53 -11.22 4.13 36.73
N SER A 54 -11.98 3.08 36.40
CA SER A 54 -12.80 2.33 37.39
C SER A 54 -13.75 1.26 36.82
N LYS A 55 -13.51 0.02 37.28
CA LYS A 55 -14.47 -1.04 37.66
C LYS A 55 -15.66 -1.42 36.73
N ASN A 56 -15.60 -2.68 36.28
CA ASN A 56 -16.72 -3.55 35.89
C ASN A 56 -17.54 -3.16 34.64
N GLY A 57 -16.88 -3.26 33.50
CA GLY A 57 -17.50 -3.39 32.18
C GLY A 57 -16.40 -3.34 31.12
N SER A 58 -16.31 -4.36 30.26
CA SER A 58 -15.37 -4.31 29.13
C SER A 58 -15.95 -3.42 28.04
N GLU A 59 -15.74 -2.10 28.14
CA GLU A 59 -16.10 -1.17 27.08
C GLU A 59 -15.31 -1.48 25.80
N LEU A 60 -16.01 -1.52 24.67
CA LEU A 60 -15.40 -1.70 23.35
C LEU A 60 -14.73 -0.39 22.92
N TYR A 61 -13.41 -0.33 23.01
CA TYR A 61 -12.60 0.76 22.48
C TYR A 61 -12.36 0.55 20.99
N PHE A 62 -13.04 1.34 20.16
CA PHE A 62 -12.78 1.43 18.73
C PHE A 62 -11.72 2.49 18.47
N GLU A 63 -10.62 2.14 17.81
CA GLU A 63 -9.73 3.13 17.20
C GLU A 63 -10.43 3.81 16.01
N ILE A 64 -10.10 5.08 15.73
CA ILE A 64 -10.70 5.84 14.63
C ILE A 64 -9.58 6.48 13.83
N GLU A 65 -9.28 5.90 12.68
CA GLU A 65 -8.48 6.51 11.62
C GLU A 65 -9.41 7.19 10.62
N ALA A 66 -8.98 8.31 10.04
CA ALA A 66 -9.74 9.04 9.03
C ALA A 66 -8.82 9.86 8.14
N ASP A 67 -8.97 9.68 6.83
CA ASP A 67 -8.29 10.43 5.78
C ASP A 67 -9.29 11.21 4.94
N VAL A 68 -8.80 12.19 4.17
CA VAL A 68 -9.60 12.95 3.21
C VAL A 68 -8.86 13.12 1.89
N ALA A 69 -9.61 13.08 0.79
CA ALA A 69 -9.12 13.38 -0.55
C ALA A 69 -10.09 14.35 -1.22
N GLU A 70 -9.55 15.26 -2.03
CA GLU A 70 -10.29 16.27 -2.77
C GLU A 70 -9.82 16.34 -4.23
N ASP A 71 -10.76 16.56 -5.15
CA ASP A 71 -10.47 16.88 -6.54
C ASP A 71 -11.45 17.95 -7.04
N LYS A 72 -10.92 19.09 -7.45
CA LYS A 72 -11.67 20.19 -8.07
C LYS A 72 -12.23 19.80 -9.46
N GLY A 73 -11.62 18.82 -10.12
CA GLY A 73 -11.92 18.43 -11.49
C GLY A 73 -11.83 19.61 -12.46
N SER A 74 -12.83 19.72 -13.33
CA SER A 74 -12.93 20.77 -14.36
C SER A 74 -13.49 22.11 -13.87
N ARG A 75 -13.86 22.25 -12.59
CA ARG A 75 -14.39 23.50 -12.04
C ARG A 75 -13.31 24.59 -11.98
N HIS A 76 -13.71 25.86 -12.02
CA HIS A 76 -12.77 26.98 -11.88
C HIS A 76 -12.17 27.04 -10.47
N THR A 77 -13.02 26.94 -9.45
CA THR A 77 -12.71 26.95 -8.02
C THR A 77 -13.11 25.63 -7.37
N MET A 78 -12.42 25.28 -6.30
CA MET A 78 -12.89 24.27 -5.35
C MET A 78 -13.99 24.92 -4.51
N GLU A 79 -15.21 24.40 -4.57
CA GLU A 79 -16.37 24.91 -3.81
C GLU A 79 -16.65 24.09 -2.56
N ASP A 80 -16.28 22.80 -2.57
CA ASP A 80 -16.43 21.91 -1.42
C ASP A 80 -15.39 22.18 -0.33
N ALA A 81 -15.72 21.79 0.91
CA ALA A 81 -14.82 21.83 2.06
C ALA A 81 -15.01 20.57 2.93
N SER A 82 -13.99 20.20 3.69
CA SER A 82 -14.00 19.00 4.53
C SER A 82 -13.46 19.25 5.94
N VAL A 83 -13.84 18.39 6.90
CA VAL A 83 -13.35 18.44 8.28
C VAL A 83 -13.00 17.03 8.73
N VAL A 84 -11.80 16.89 9.30
CA VAL A 84 -11.31 15.68 9.98
C VAL A 84 -10.83 16.08 11.36
N LEU A 85 -11.62 15.78 12.40
CA LEU A 85 -11.30 16.04 13.80
C LEU A 85 -11.45 14.73 14.60
N PRO A 86 -10.40 13.91 14.71
CA PRO A 86 -10.41 12.67 15.49
C PRO A 86 -10.73 12.92 16.97
N ASP A 87 -10.34 14.10 17.49
CA ASP A 87 -10.81 14.62 18.77
C ASP A 87 -11.24 16.10 18.65
N ALA A 88 -12.55 16.32 18.75
CA ALA A 88 -13.18 17.64 18.80
C ALA A 88 -13.34 18.16 20.25
N SER A 89 -12.62 17.60 21.23
CA SER A 89 -12.70 18.00 22.64
C SER A 89 -11.77 19.16 23.05
N LEU A 90 -10.82 19.56 22.21
CA LEU A 90 -9.73 20.51 22.53
C LEU A 90 -10.19 21.80 23.25
N GLU A 91 -11.29 22.43 22.82
CA GLU A 91 -11.82 23.66 23.43
C GLU A 91 -12.90 23.42 24.49
N PHE A 92 -13.44 22.20 24.56
CA PHE A 92 -14.53 21.83 25.46
C PHE A 92 -14.26 20.41 25.96
N PRO A 93 -13.75 20.18 27.19
CA PRO A 93 -13.52 18.82 27.70
C PRO A 93 -14.82 18.06 28.01
N GLY A 94 -14.75 16.73 28.04
CA GLY A 94 -15.87 15.83 28.36
C GLY A 94 -15.38 14.41 28.72
N LYS A 95 -16.25 13.58 29.30
CA LYS A 95 -15.91 12.19 29.68
C LYS A 95 -15.94 11.23 28.49
N LEU A 96 -16.81 11.48 27.51
CA LEU A 96 -16.92 10.71 26.28
C LEU A 96 -16.03 11.32 25.20
N ARG A 97 -15.20 10.50 24.54
CA ARG A 97 -14.50 10.86 23.29
C ARG A 97 -15.52 11.40 22.28
N CYS A 98 -15.17 12.49 21.61
CA CYS A 98 -16.02 13.15 20.62
C CYS A 98 -15.23 13.41 19.33
N ALA A 99 -15.34 12.53 18.35
CA ALA A 99 -14.79 12.75 17.00
C ALA A 99 -15.82 13.45 16.10
N HIS A 100 -15.36 14.24 15.13
CA HIS A 100 -16.19 14.88 14.11
C HIS A 100 -15.56 14.80 12.72
N PHE A 101 -16.35 14.36 11.75
CA PHE A 101 -15.97 14.29 10.33
C PHE A 101 -17.07 14.91 9.49
N ALA A 102 -16.74 15.68 8.46
CA ALA A 102 -17.76 16.28 7.59
C ALA A 102 -17.25 16.56 6.18
N ILE A 103 -18.19 16.56 5.23
CA ILE A 103 -18.04 17.13 3.89
C ILE A 103 -19.16 18.15 3.68
N TYR A 104 -18.79 19.31 3.18
CA TYR A 104 -19.65 20.40 2.77
C TYR A 104 -19.51 20.54 1.26
N ASP A 105 -20.56 20.21 0.55
CA ASP A 105 -20.65 20.20 -0.91
C ASP A 105 -21.18 21.57 -1.33
N GLY A 106 -20.32 22.37 -1.97
CA GLY A 106 -20.48 23.81 -2.12
C GLY A 106 -21.05 24.19 -3.48
N HIS A 107 -22.00 25.13 -3.50
CA HIS A 107 -22.61 25.57 -4.76
C HIS A 107 -22.80 27.08 -4.87
N GLY A 108 -22.43 27.61 -6.04
CA GLY A 108 -22.54 29.03 -6.36
C GLY A 108 -21.44 29.87 -5.70
N GLY A 109 -20.37 29.22 -5.24
CA GLY A 109 -19.27 29.78 -4.47
C GLY A 109 -18.92 28.92 -3.25
N ARG A 110 -17.74 29.15 -2.69
CA ARG A 110 -17.13 28.35 -1.60
C ARG A 110 -17.41 28.87 -0.19
N LEU A 111 -17.96 30.07 -0.04
CA LEU A 111 -18.00 30.77 1.26
C LEU A 111 -18.96 30.09 2.25
N ALA A 112 -20.03 29.46 1.75
CA ALA A 112 -20.95 28.69 2.58
C ALA A 112 -20.30 27.41 3.14
N ALA A 113 -19.56 26.67 2.30
CA ALA A 113 -18.84 25.47 2.70
C ALA A 113 -17.70 25.79 3.68
N GLU A 114 -16.86 26.79 3.37
CA GLU A 114 -15.78 27.25 4.25
C GLU A 114 -16.29 27.72 5.63
N TYR A 115 -17.43 28.39 5.68
CA TYR A 115 -18.00 28.87 6.94
C TYR A 115 -18.58 27.71 7.77
N ALA A 116 -19.28 26.77 7.13
CA ALA A 116 -19.79 25.58 7.80
C ALA A 116 -18.64 24.71 8.35
N GLN A 117 -17.58 24.52 7.57
CA GLN A 117 -16.31 23.88 7.97
C GLN A 117 -15.77 24.46 9.28
N LYS A 118 -15.65 25.80 9.35
CA LYS A 118 -15.05 26.52 10.49
C LYS A 118 -15.96 26.57 11.73
N HIS A 119 -17.28 26.55 11.58
CA HIS A 119 -18.19 26.93 12.68
C HIS A 119 -19.17 25.83 13.14
N LEU A 120 -19.51 24.84 12.30
CA LEU A 120 -20.59 23.90 12.64
C LEU A 120 -20.29 23.06 13.88
N HIS A 121 -19.07 22.52 13.98
CA HIS A 121 -18.66 21.67 15.09
C HIS A 121 -18.72 22.41 16.44
N ALA A 122 -18.16 23.62 16.52
CA ALA A 122 -18.23 24.47 17.71
C ALA A 122 -19.68 24.87 18.08
N ASN A 123 -20.53 25.13 17.09
CA ASN A 123 -21.96 25.42 17.30
C ASN A 123 -22.75 24.22 17.82
N VAL A 124 -22.42 22.99 17.40
CA VAL A 124 -23.04 21.75 17.91
C VAL A 124 -22.56 21.45 19.33
N LEU A 125 -21.27 21.63 19.63
CA LEU A 125 -20.71 21.44 20.98
C LEU A 125 -21.32 22.43 21.98
N SER A 126 -21.32 23.73 21.64
CA SER A 126 -21.92 24.80 22.47
C SER A 126 -23.46 24.78 22.51
N ALA A 127 -24.12 23.94 21.70
CA ALA A 127 -25.55 23.62 21.83
C ALA A 127 -25.85 22.54 22.89
N GLY A 128 -24.83 22.03 23.59
CA GLY A 128 -24.96 21.05 24.65
C GLY A 128 -24.92 19.61 24.16
N LEU A 129 -24.01 19.29 23.23
CA LEU A 129 -23.76 17.90 22.83
C LEU A 129 -23.34 17.08 24.07
N PRO A 130 -24.07 16.00 24.42
CA PRO A 130 -23.93 15.37 25.73
C PRO A 130 -22.68 14.49 25.78
N ARG A 131 -21.69 14.92 26.58
CA ARG A 131 -20.37 14.26 26.70
C ARG A 131 -20.04 13.78 28.11
N GLU A 132 -21.00 13.83 29.03
CA GLU A 132 -20.91 13.19 30.35
C GLU A 132 -21.66 11.86 30.39
N LEU A 133 -22.90 11.85 29.87
CA LEU A 133 -23.78 10.69 29.76
C LEU A 133 -24.41 10.71 28.38
N LEU A 134 -24.45 9.57 27.69
CA LEU A 134 -24.90 9.47 26.31
C LEU A 134 -26.43 9.52 26.18
N ASP A 135 -27.00 10.72 26.05
CA ASP A 135 -28.42 10.92 25.70
C ASP A 135 -28.58 11.16 24.19
N VAL A 136 -29.16 10.18 23.49
CA VAL A 136 -29.45 10.25 22.05
C VAL A 136 -30.38 11.40 21.67
N LYS A 137 -31.36 11.73 22.52
CA LYS A 137 -32.34 12.79 22.28
C LYS A 137 -31.70 14.17 22.48
N ALA A 138 -30.90 14.35 23.53
CA ALA A 138 -30.12 15.56 23.73
C ALA A 138 -29.08 15.76 22.61
N ALA A 139 -28.37 14.70 22.21
CA ALA A 139 -27.40 14.75 21.11
C ALA A 139 -28.05 15.18 19.78
N LYS A 140 -29.19 14.58 19.41
CA LYS A 140 -29.93 15.01 18.22
C LYS A 140 -30.40 16.46 18.34
N LYS A 141 -30.88 16.90 19.52
CA LYS A 141 -31.27 18.30 19.75
C LYS A 141 -30.10 19.27 19.59
N ALA A 142 -28.93 18.95 20.15
CA ALA A 142 -27.72 19.75 20.02
C ALA A 142 -27.24 19.86 18.56
N ILE A 143 -27.30 18.76 17.80
CA ILE A 143 -27.01 18.77 16.35
C ILE A 143 -27.99 19.71 15.61
N HIS A 144 -29.30 19.58 15.81
CA HIS A 144 -30.28 20.45 15.16
C HIS A 144 -30.08 21.93 15.50
N GLU A 145 -29.79 22.25 16.76
CA GLU A 145 -29.52 23.61 17.22
C GLU A 145 -28.19 24.16 16.68
N GLY A 146 -27.14 23.34 16.59
CA GLY A 146 -25.86 23.73 15.99
C GLY A 146 -25.97 24.02 14.48
N PHE A 147 -26.73 23.21 13.73
CA PHE A 147 -27.09 23.50 12.34
C PHE A 147 -27.87 24.84 12.25
N ARG A 148 -28.87 25.05 13.10
CA ARG A 148 -29.68 26.28 13.14
C ARG A 148 -28.83 27.52 13.41
N ARG A 149 -27.96 27.50 14.42
CA ARG A 149 -27.04 28.60 14.76
C ARG A 149 -26.04 28.91 13.65
N THR A 150 -25.50 27.87 13.02
CA THR A 150 -24.54 28.00 11.92
C THR A 150 -25.20 28.67 10.73
N ASP A 151 -26.39 28.23 10.32
CA ASP A 151 -27.14 28.84 9.21
C ASP A 151 -27.57 30.28 9.52
N GLU A 152 -28.03 30.56 10.73
CA GLU A 152 -28.44 31.92 11.14
C GLU A 152 -27.26 32.91 11.07
N SER A 153 -26.09 32.52 11.58
CA SER A 153 -24.87 33.35 11.55
C SER A 153 -24.31 33.49 10.13
N LEU A 154 -24.34 32.39 9.35
CA LEU A 154 -23.96 32.36 7.95
C LEU A 154 -24.82 33.30 7.09
N LEU A 155 -26.14 33.33 7.32
CA LEU A 155 -27.06 34.22 6.61
C LEU A 155 -26.82 35.71 6.92
N GLN A 156 -26.38 36.03 8.14
CA GLN A 156 -25.94 37.37 8.49
C GLN A 156 -24.64 37.75 7.77
N GLU A 157 -23.67 36.84 7.70
CA GLU A 157 -22.39 37.08 7.04
C GLU A 157 -22.54 37.18 5.51
N SER A 158 -23.39 36.32 4.92
CA SER A 158 -23.88 36.42 3.54
C SER A 158 -24.52 37.78 3.27
N ALA A 159 -25.28 38.33 4.22
CA ALA A 159 -25.90 39.64 4.08
C ALA A 159 -24.90 40.80 4.09
N LYS A 160 -23.88 40.75 4.96
CA LYS A 160 -22.81 41.76 5.02
C LYS A 160 -21.89 41.69 3.80
N GLY A 161 -21.46 40.48 3.42
CA GLY A 161 -20.53 40.24 2.33
C GLY A 161 -21.15 40.28 0.93
N GLY A 162 -22.48 40.36 0.82
CA GLY A 162 -23.19 40.52 -0.47
C GLY A 162 -23.33 39.24 -1.31
N TRP A 163 -22.84 38.10 -0.84
CA TRP A 163 -22.84 36.82 -1.56
C TRP A 163 -24.09 35.96 -1.29
N GLN A 164 -24.25 34.86 -2.03
CA GLN A 164 -25.48 34.03 -2.06
C GLN A 164 -25.20 32.51 -2.09
N ASP A 165 -23.93 32.12 -1.93
CA ASP A 165 -23.41 30.76 -1.85
C ASP A 165 -24.28 29.86 -0.96
N GLY A 166 -24.40 28.59 -1.33
CA GLY A 166 -25.00 27.55 -0.50
C GLY A 166 -24.08 26.37 -0.34
N ALA A 167 -24.42 25.48 0.60
CA ALA A 167 -23.74 24.20 0.74
C ALA A 167 -24.71 23.11 1.23
N ALA A 168 -24.70 21.96 0.55
CA ALA A 168 -25.12 20.70 1.13
C ALA A 168 -24.08 20.24 2.16
N ALA A 169 -24.47 19.35 3.08
CA ALA A 169 -23.56 18.87 4.11
C ALA A 169 -23.89 17.44 4.54
N VAL A 170 -22.85 16.65 4.77
CA VAL A 170 -22.93 15.39 5.49
C VAL A 170 -21.90 15.39 6.61
N CYS A 171 -22.35 15.08 7.82
CA CYS A 171 -21.55 15.16 9.04
C CYS A 171 -21.72 13.90 9.88
N ALA A 172 -20.62 13.38 10.42
CA ALA A 172 -20.61 12.34 11.43
C ALA A 172 -20.03 12.88 12.75
N TRP A 173 -20.67 12.55 13.86
CA TRP A 173 -20.12 12.68 15.21
C TRP A 173 -20.03 11.31 15.86
N VAL A 174 -18.89 10.98 16.46
CA VAL A 174 -18.71 9.72 17.21
C VAL A 174 -18.56 10.06 18.69
N LEU A 175 -19.57 9.68 19.50
CA LEU A 175 -19.61 9.86 20.94
C LEU A 175 -19.41 8.50 21.63
N GLY A 176 -18.19 8.24 22.10
CA GLY A 176 -17.77 6.93 22.58
C GLY A 176 -17.85 5.88 21.46
N SER A 177 -18.86 5.00 21.53
CA SER A 177 -19.19 3.96 20.54
C SER A 177 -20.42 4.29 19.67
N LYS A 178 -21.13 5.41 19.92
CA LYS A 178 -22.35 5.77 19.17
C LYS A 178 -22.06 6.83 18.12
N VAL A 179 -22.46 6.54 16.88
CA VAL A 179 -22.32 7.46 15.74
C VAL A 179 -23.64 8.18 15.50
N PHE A 180 -23.55 9.48 15.26
CA PHE A 180 -24.64 10.34 14.80
C PHE A 180 -24.29 10.88 13.42
N VAL A 181 -25.08 10.55 12.41
CA VAL A 181 -24.92 11.09 11.06
C VAL A 181 -26.04 12.08 10.79
N ALA A 182 -25.68 13.30 10.40
CA ALA A 182 -26.60 14.37 10.07
C ALA A 182 -26.34 14.83 8.62
N ASN A 183 -27.39 15.04 7.83
CA ASN A 183 -27.22 15.56 6.48
C ASN A 183 -28.31 16.56 6.05
N ILE A 184 -27.92 17.48 5.18
CA ILE A 184 -28.77 18.37 4.38
C ILE A 184 -28.28 18.32 2.93
N GLY A 185 -29.21 18.46 1.97
CA GLY A 185 -28.90 18.27 0.55
C GLY A 185 -28.73 16.79 0.20
N ASP A 186 -27.82 16.50 -0.72
CA ASP A 186 -27.63 15.21 -1.39
C ASP A 186 -26.24 14.58 -1.24
N ALA A 187 -25.31 15.23 -0.55
CA ALA A 187 -24.11 14.60 0.02
C ALA A 187 -24.49 13.40 0.93
N LYS A 188 -23.68 12.33 0.94
CA LYS A 188 -24.04 11.04 1.54
C LYS A 188 -22.96 10.45 2.44
N ALA A 189 -23.42 9.63 3.39
CA ALA A 189 -22.58 8.74 4.19
C ALA A 189 -23.00 7.28 3.97
N ILE A 190 -22.04 6.42 3.65
CA ILE A 190 -22.24 4.98 3.43
C ILE A 190 -21.40 4.20 4.46
N LEU A 191 -22.05 3.32 5.22
CA LEU A 191 -21.40 2.39 6.14
C LEU A 191 -21.13 1.06 5.46
N ALA A 192 -19.90 0.58 5.54
CA ALA A 192 -19.50 -0.77 5.17
C ALA A 192 -19.65 -1.70 6.38
N ARG A 193 -20.71 -2.53 6.40
CA ARG A 193 -21.00 -3.47 7.50
C ARG A 193 -21.04 -4.91 7.01
N SER A 194 -20.31 -5.84 7.65
CA SER A 194 -20.43 -7.27 7.33
C SER A 194 -21.80 -7.82 7.72
N SER A 195 -22.37 -8.68 6.87
CA SER A 195 -23.63 -9.38 7.15
C SER A 195 -23.50 -10.20 8.45
N PRO A 196 -24.57 -10.30 9.28
CA PRO A 196 -24.64 -11.41 10.23
C PRO A 196 -24.51 -12.74 9.47
N ALA A 197 -23.84 -13.70 10.09
CA ALA A 197 -23.69 -15.05 9.56
C ALA A 197 -25.00 -15.83 9.75
N ASP A 198 -25.96 -15.61 8.86
CA ASP A 198 -27.08 -16.53 8.69
C ASP A 198 -26.53 -17.85 8.14
N GLY A 199 -26.73 -18.94 8.90
CA GLY A 199 -26.15 -20.26 8.64
C GLY A 199 -26.74 -21.02 7.44
N SER A 200 -26.99 -20.34 6.32
CA SER A 200 -27.63 -20.89 5.12
C SER A 200 -27.01 -20.46 3.79
N ASN A 201 -26.08 -19.50 3.76
CA ASN A 201 -25.48 -19.03 2.51
C ASN A 201 -24.17 -19.78 2.16
N ASN A 202 -24.30 -20.82 1.34
CA ASN A 202 -23.19 -21.54 0.69
C ASN A 202 -22.51 -20.70 -0.42
N SER A 203 -21.93 -19.55 -0.09
CA SER A 203 -21.03 -18.81 -0.98
C SER A 203 -19.59 -19.26 -0.76
N SER A 204 -19.00 -19.94 -1.75
CA SER A 204 -17.72 -20.65 -1.66
C SER A 204 -16.45 -19.76 -1.65
N ASP A 205 -16.54 -18.53 -1.16
CA ASP A 205 -15.40 -17.65 -0.91
C ASP A 205 -15.54 -17.09 0.51
N GLY A 206 -14.58 -17.39 1.38
CA GLY A 206 -14.67 -17.22 2.85
C GLY A 206 -14.65 -15.78 3.35
N SER A 207 -15.08 -14.80 2.54
CA SER A 207 -15.35 -13.44 2.98
C SER A 207 -16.81 -13.29 3.35
N THR A 208 -17.11 -12.88 4.59
CA THR A 208 -18.45 -12.40 4.92
C THR A 208 -18.79 -11.22 4.00
N PRO A 209 -19.95 -11.25 3.32
CA PRO A 209 -20.31 -10.18 2.39
C PRO A 209 -20.47 -8.87 3.19
N ILE A 210 -19.71 -7.86 2.82
CA ILE A 210 -19.89 -6.51 3.33
C ILE A 210 -21.04 -5.87 2.55
N LYS A 211 -21.98 -5.30 3.28
CA LYS A 211 -23.11 -4.57 2.73
C LYS A 211 -22.88 -3.08 2.89
N ALA A 212 -23.06 -2.35 1.80
CA ALA A 212 -23.21 -0.89 1.83
C ALA A 212 -24.56 -0.53 2.46
N ILE A 213 -24.52 0.23 3.56
CA ILE A 213 -25.70 0.77 4.25
C ILE A 213 -25.68 2.28 4.10
N VAL A 214 -26.65 2.84 3.36
CA VAL A 214 -26.84 4.29 3.25
C VAL A 214 -27.33 4.83 4.59
N LEU A 215 -26.56 5.74 5.20
CA LEU A 215 -26.88 6.34 6.51
C LEU A 215 -27.66 7.66 6.40
N THR A 216 -27.69 8.26 5.21
CA THR A 216 -28.27 9.58 4.92
C THR A 216 -29.53 9.49 4.08
N ARG A 217 -30.28 10.60 4.04
CA ARG A 217 -31.43 10.76 3.13
C ARG A 217 -31.20 11.95 2.21
N GLU A 218 -31.31 11.75 0.90
CA GLU A 218 -31.23 12.86 -0.06
C GLU A 218 -32.39 13.84 0.13
N HIS A 219 -32.10 15.14 0.00
CA HIS A 219 -33.05 16.24 0.09
C HIS A 219 -33.20 16.96 -1.24
N LYS A 220 -33.73 16.27 -2.26
CA LYS A 220 -34.03 16.87 -3.57
C LYS A 220 -35.41 17.53 -3.57
N ALA A 221 -35.51 18.72 -4.17
CA ALA A 221 -36.75 19.51 -4.19
C ALA A 221 -37.93 18.81 -4.89
N ILE A 222 -37.67 17.83 -5.76
CA ILE A 222 -38.69 17.00 -6.40
C ILE A 222 -39.38 16.01 -5.45
N TYR A 223 -38.76 15.64 -4.32
CA TYR A 223 -39.30 14.60 -3.43
C TYR A 223 -40.59 15.07 -2.71
N PRO A 224 -41.62 14.21 -2.56
CA PRO A 224 -42.96 14.66 -2.15
C PRO A 224 -43.03 15.48 -0.85
N GLN A 225 -42.30 15.06 0.19
CA GLN A 225 -42.27 15.78 1.48
C GLN A 225 -41.57 17.15 1.38
N GLU A 226 -40.48 17.21 0.62
CA GLU A 226 -39.70 18.42 0.41
C GLU A 226 -40.47 19.40 -0.49
N ARG A 227 -41.04 18.91 -1.60
CA ARG A 227 -41.92 19.67 -2.52
C ARG A 227 -43.12 20.26 -1.80
N ALA A 228 -43.80 19.49 -0.95
CA ALA A 228 -44.94 19.97 -0.17
C ALA A 228 -44.54 21.08 0.81
N ARG A 229 -43.37 20.99 1.46
CA ARG A 229 -42.83 22.08 2.29
C ARG A 229 -42.53 23.33 1.47
N ILE A 230 -41.88 23.18 0.32
CA ILE A 230 -41.53 24.27 -0.60
C ILE A 230 -42.80 25.01 -1.05
N GLN A 231 -43.81 24.27 -1.51
CA GLN A 231 -45.10 24.84 -1.94
C GLN A 231 -45.84 25.54 -0.80
N LYS A 232 -45.84 24.96 0.41
CA LYS A 232 -46.42 25.59 1.61
C LYS A 232 -45.70 26.89 2.01
N ALA A 233 -44.41 27.01 1.69
CA ALA A 233 -43.62 28.24 1.88
C ALA A 233 -43.73 29.23 0.69
N GLY A 234 -44.63 29.01 -0.28
CA GLY A 234 -44.78 29.87 -1.46
C GLY A 234 -43.70 29.66 -2.54
N GLY A 235 -42.88 28.62 -2.43
CA GLY A 235 -41.91 28.23 -3.45
C GLY A 235 -42.52 27.38 -4.56
N SER A 236 -41.87 27.40 -5.73
CA SER A 236 -42.20 26.52 -6.86
C SER A 236 -41.12 25.45 -7.06
N VAL A 237 -41.51 24.28 -7.58
CA VAL A 237 -40.59 23.23 -8.04
C VAL A 237 -40.94 22.94 -9.50
N SER A 238 -39.97 23.13 -10.39
CA SER A 238 -40.12 22.95 -11.84
C SER A 238 -40.12 21.48 -12.25
N SER A 239 -40.48 21.20 -13.51
CA SER A 239 -40.57 19.84 -14.06
C SER A 239 -39.25 19.06 -14.05
N ASN A 240 -38.10 19.75 -14.11
CA ASN A 240 -36.77 19.17 -13.94
C ASN A 240 -36.36 18.96 -12.47
N GLY A 241 -37.28 19.14 -11.52
CA GLY A 241 -37.06 18.92 -10.09
C GLY A 241 -36.41 20.07 -9.32
N ARG A 242 -36.07 21.19 -9.96
CA ARG A 242 -35.39 22.33 -9.32
C ARG A 242 -36.37 23.28 -8.60
N LEU A 243 -36.01 23.71 -7.40
CA LEU A 243 -36.65 24.83 -6.68
C LEU A 243 -36.42 26.14 -7.44
N GLN A 244 -37.50 26.88 -7.73
CA GLN A 244 -37.52 28.10 -8.53
C GLN A 244 -36.71 27.99 -9.84
N ALA A 245 -36.70 26.80 -10.46
CA ALA A 245 -35.89 26.44 -11.63
C ALA A 245 -34.36 26.58 -11.48
N ARG A 246 -33.83 26.83 -10.26
CA ARG A 246 -32.42 27.14 -10.01
C ARG A 246 -31.69 26.11 -9.15
N LEU A 247 -32.27 25.69 -8.02
CA LEU A 247 -31.58 24.85 -7.02
C LEU A 247 -32.13 23.41 -7.02
N GLU A 248 -31.29 22.38 -7.01
CA GLU A 248 -31.76 20.97 -6.97
C GLU A 248 -32.11 20.50 -5.55
N VAL A 249 -31.34 20.93 -4.56
CA VAL A 249 -31.56 20.60 -3.15
C VAL A 249 -32.66 21.46 -2.51
N SER A 250 -33.37 20.88 -1.55
CA SER A 250 -34.41 21.53 -0.75
C SER A 250 -33.93 21.89 0.66
N ARG A 251 -32.74 21.44 1.06
CA ARG A 251 -32.10 21.75 2.33
C ARG A 251 -30.62 22.03 2.11
N ALA A 252 -30.14 23.15 2.64
CA ALA A 252 -28.76 23.62 2.49
C ALA A 252 -28.46 24.69 3.54
N PHE A 253 -27.18 24.85 3.87
CA PHE A 253 -26.64 26.06 4.47
C PHE A 253 -26.61 27.17 3.40
N GLY A 254 -26.72 28.44 3.80
CA GLY A 254 -26.52 29.57 2.88
C GLY A 254 -27.78 29.86 2.06
N ASP A 255 -27.73 29.93 0.72
CA ASP A 255 -28.90 30.02 -0.15
C ASP A 255 -29.92 31.11 0.28
N ARG A 256 -29.43 32.27 0.75
CA ARG A 256 -30.23 33.31 1.42
C ARG A 256 -31.48 33.74 0.64
N GLN A 257 -31.36 33.83 -0.69
CA GLN A 257 -32.47 34.11 -1.60
C GLN A 257 -33.60 33.06 -1.59
N PHE A 258 -33.31 31.78 -1.26
CA PHE A 258 -34.27 30.67 -1.31
C PHE A 258 -34.88 30.28 0.05
N LYS A 259 -34.32 30.75 1.18
CA LYS A 259 -34.87 30.47 2.53
C LYS A 259 -36.34 30.89 2.67
N LYS A 260 -36.72 32.03 2.07
CA LYS A 260 -38.10 32.54 2.06
C LYS A 260 -39.08 31.67 1.26
N VAL A 261 -38.59 30.75 0.43
CA VAL A 261 -39.39 29.90 -0.48
C VAL A 261 -39.15 28.40 -0.23
N GLY A 262 -38.72 28.03 1.00
CA GLY A 262 -38.79 26.66 1.50
C GLY A 262 -37.47 25.90 1.68
N VAL A 263 -36.33 26.51 1.33
CA VAL A 263 -35.01 25.97 1.71
C VAL A 263 -34.81 26.13 3.23
N ILE A 264 -34.33 25.08 3.89
CA ILE A 264 -34.06 25.06 5.33
C ILE A 264 -32.71 24.39 5.61
N ALA A 265 -32.05 24.72 6.72
CA ALA A 265 -30.83 24.03 7.18
C ALA A 265 -31.10 22.95 8.24
N THR A 266 -32.34 22.46 8.36
CA THR A 266 -32.68 21.42 9.34
C THR A 266 -32.21 20.04 8.85
N PRO A 267 -31.25 19.38 9.53
CA PRO A 267 -30.75 18.09 9.09
C PRO A 267 -31.75 16.95 9.37
N ASP A 268 -31.74 15.93 8.52
CA ASP A 268 -32.19 14.59 8.95
C ASP A 268 -31.03 13.96 9.74
N VAL A 269 -31.29 13.38 10.93
CA VAL A 269 -30.26 12.86 11.84
C VAL A 269 -30.49 11.39 12.18
N HIS A 270 -29.65 10.53 11.59
CA HIS A 270 -29.56 9.10 11.90
C HIS A 270 -28.58 8.84 13.06
N SER A 271 -28.73 7.71 13.75
CA SER A 271 -27.86 7.36 14.88
C SER A 271 -27.84 5.86 15.13
N PHE A 272 -26.65 5.28 15.30
CA PHE A 272 -26.44 3.84 15.51
C PHE A 272 -25.23 3.58 16.41
N ASP A 273 -25.15 2.38 16.97
CA ASP A 273 -24.00 1.91 17.74
C ASP A 273 -23.01 1.17 16.84
N LEU A 274 -21.72 1.44 17.03
CA LEU A 274 -20.64 0.68 16.41
C LEU A 274 -20.60 -0.75 16.94
N THR A 275 -20.26 -1.65 16.05
CA THR A 275 -20.10 -3.09 16.28
C THR A 275 -18.83 -3.57 15.59
N GLU A 276 -18.30 -4.72 15.99
CA GLU A 276 -17.14 -5.38 15.34
C GLU A 276 -17.38 -5.72 13.85
N ARG A 277 -18.61 -5.54 13.34
CA ARG A 277 -18.98 -5.71 11.93
C ARG A 277 -18.85 -4.44 11.10
N ASP A 278 -18.55 -3.30 11.71
CA ASP A 278 -18.41 -2.00 11.05
C ASP A 278 -16.96 -1.79 10.62
N HIS A 279 -16.72 -1.80 9.30
CA HIS A 279 -15.36 -1.76 8.74
C HIS A 279 -14.90 -0.32 8.48
N PHE A 280 -15.74 0.47 7.81
CA PHE A 280 -15.46 1.88 7.49
C PHE A 280 -16.74 2.65 7.12
N ILE A 281 -16.65 3.98 7.15
CA ILE A 281 -17.71 4.89 6.67
C ILE A 281 -17.11 5.77 5.57
N ILE A 282 -17.73 5.79 4.39
CA ILE A 282 -17.40 6.73 3.31
C ILE A 282 -18.33 7.94 3.41
N LEU A 283 -17.76 9.14 3.56
CA LEU A 283 -18.47 10.41 3.30
C LEU A 283 -18.15 10.87 1.88
N GLY A 284 -19.10 11.50 1.18
CA GLY A 284 -18.83 12.10 -0.14
C GLY A 284 -19.88 13.13 -0.58
N CYS A 285 -19.44 14.05 -1.45
CA CYS A 285 -20.27 15.01 -2.19
C CYS A 285 -20.95 14.34 -3.42
N ASP A 286 -21.79 15.10 -4.12
CA ASP A 286 -22.50 14.65 -5.31
C ASP A 286 -21.56 14.15 -6.43
N GLY A 287 -20.37 14.73 -6.57
CA GLY A 287 -19.36 14.37 -7.57
C GLY A 287 -18.90 12.91 -7.46
N LEU A 288 -18.86 12.34 -6.25
CA LEU A 288 -18.60 10.92 -6.04
C LEU A 288 -19.87 10.09 -6.30
N TRP A 289 -20.98 10.46 -5.65
CA TRP A 289 -22.20 9.65 -5.61
C TRP A 289 -23.07 9.75 -6.87
N GLY A 290 -22.74 10.64 -7.81
CA GLY A 290 -23.28 10.69 -9.16
C GLY A 290 -22.61 9.69 -10.12
N VAL A 291 -21.44 9.15 -9.75
CA VAL A 291 -20.68 8.17 -10.54
C VAL A 291 -20.71 6.77 -9.92
N PHE A 292 -20.50 6.67 -8.60
CA PHE A 292 -20.41 5.39 -7.89
C PHE A 292 -21.70 5.07 -7.13
N GLY A 293 -22.21 3.85 -7.31
CA GLY A 293 -23.23 3.29 -6.42
C GLY A 293 -22.64 3.01 -5.03
N PRO A 294 -23.46 3.02 -3.96
CA PRO A 294 -22.99 2.72 -2.60
C PRO A 294 -22.29 1.37 -2.47
N SER A 295 -22.79 0.33 -3.13
CA SER A 295 -22.15 -0.99 -3.16
C SER A 295 -20.83 -0.96 -3.91
N ASP A 296 -20.78 -0.34 -5.10
CA ASP A 296 -19.58 -0.28 -5.93
C ASP A 296 -18.42 0.42 -5.21
N ALA A 297 -18.72 1.50 -4.48
CA ALA A 297 -17.74 2.23 -3.67
C ALA A 297 -17.20 1.38 -2.50
N VAL A 298 -18.08 0.67 -1.78
CA VAL A 298 -17.68 -0.22 -0.68
C VAL A 298 -16.86 -1.40 -1.18
N ASP A 299 -17.28 -2.03 -2.29
CA ASP A 299 -16.54 -3.15 -2.91
C ASP A 299 -15.17 -2.70 -3.42
N PHE A 300 -15.08 -1.51 -4.04
CA PHE A 300 -13.82 -0.94 -4.50
C PHE A 300 -12.84 -0.68 -3.34
N VAL A 301 -13.29 -0.01 -2.27
CA VAL A 301 -12.46 0.25 -1.08
C VAL A 301 -12.05 -1.07 -0.40
N GLN A 302 -12.97 -2.03 -0.24
CA GLN A 302 -12.65 -3.33 0.36
C GLN A 302 -11.59 -4.10 -0.45
N LYS A 303 -11.69 -4.09 -1.79
CA LYS A 303 -10.68 -4.68 -2.68
C LYS A 303 -9.33 -3.99 -2.56
N LEU A 304 -9.31 -2.65 -2.57
CA LEU A 304 -8.07 -1.87 -2.52
C LEU A 304 -7.33 -2.08 -1.20
N LEU A 305 -8.03 -2.07 -0.06
CA LEU A 305 -7.44 -2.37 1.25
C LEU A 305 -6.84 -3.79 1.26
N LYS A 306 -7.62 -4.81 0.89
CA LYS A 306 -7.13 -6.21 0.80
C LYS A 306 -5.89 -6.35 -0.10
N LEU A 307 -5.79 -5.56 -1.16
CA LEU A 307 -4.70 -5.60 -2.14
C LEU A 307 -3.43 -4.90 -1.65
N CYS A 308 -3.55 -3.68 -1.12
CA CYS A 308 -2.42 -2.86 -0.65
C CYS A 308 -1.64 -3.53 0.49
N TYR A 309 -2.33 -4.25 1.38
CA TYR A 309 -1.71 -4.80 2.59
C TYR A 309 -1.18 -6.24 2.47
N ALA A 310 -1.46 -6.96 1.37
CA ALA A 310 -1.07 -8.37 1.23
C ALA A 310 -0.37 -8.67 -0.12
N GLY A 311 0.39 -7.70 -0.61
CA GLY A 311 0.85 -7.55 -2.00
C GLY A 311 1.64 -8.68 -2.66
N PHE A 312 2.05 -9.75 -1.95
CA PHE A 312 2.65 -10.93 -2.61
C PHE A 312 1.67 -12.11 -2.71
N HIS A 313 1.05 -12.53 -1.61
CA HIS A 313 0.20 -13.73 -1.63
C HIS A 313 -1.22 -13.45 -2.13
N ILE A 314 -1.79 -12.27 -1.84
CA ILE A 314 -3.08 -11.87 -2.41
C ILE A 314 -2.92 -11.51 -3.88
N VAL A 315 -1.86 -10.81 -4.30
CA VAL A 315 -1.55 -10.64 -5.74
C VAL A 315 -1.37 -12.00 -6.42
N SER A 316 -0.68 -12.97 -5.81
CA SER A 316 -0.55 -14.31 -6.40
C SER A 316 -1.87 -15.09 -6.47
N ARG A 317 -2.81 -14.87 -5.54
CA ARG A 317 -4.16 -15.47 -5.56
C ARG A 317 -5.08 -14.77 -6.56
N LEU A 318 -5.06 -13.44 -6.63
CA LEU A 318 -5.79 -12.64 -7.63
C LEU A 318 -5.26 -12.90 -9.04
N ALA A 319 -3.95 -13.13 -9.22
CA ALA A 319 -3.33 -13.51 -10.49
C ALA A 319 -3.93 -14.77 -11.13
N LEU A 320 -4.53 -15.66 -10.33
CA LEU A 320 -5.23 -16.84 -10.82
C LEU A 320 -6.63 -16.53 -11.35
N ASN A 321 -7.22 -15.41 -10.95
CA ASN A 321 -8.58 -14.99 -11.29
C ASN A 321 -8.64 -13.81 -12.29
N ILE A 322 -7.47 -13.33 -12.77
CA ILE A 322 -7.40 -12.39 -13.91
C ILE A 322 -7.99 -13.07 -15.17
N GLY A 323 -8.75 -12.34 -15.97
CA GLY A 323 -9.30 -12.79 -17.25
C GLY A 323 -8.27 -12.90 -18.38
N VAL A 324 -7.17 -12.14 -18.30
CA VAL A 324 -5.98 -12.30 -19.14
C VAL A 324 -5.42 -13.72 -19.03
N SER A 325 -4.99 -14.31 -20.15
CA SER A 325 -4.40 -15.65 -20.13
C SER A 325 -3.20 -15.74 -19.19
N LYS A 326 -3.16 -16.83 -18.42
CA LYS A 326 -2.06 -17.18 -17.52
C LYS A 326 -0.73 -17.38 -18.25
N ILE A 327 -0.73 -17.66 -19.56
CA ILE A 327 0.48 -17.76 -20.39
C ILE A 327 0.90 -16.38 -20.94
N VAL A 328 -0.06 -15.49 -21.19
CA VAL A 328 0.18 -14.11 -21.64
C VAL A 328 0.64 -13.21 -20.48
N TYR A 329 0.21 -13.48 -19.25
CA TYR A 329 0.62 -12.72 -18.06
C TYR A 329 2.16 -12.62 -17.86
N PRO A 330 2.95 -13.72 -17.95
CA PRO A 330 4.40 -13.64 -18.00
C PRO A 330 4.98 -12.81 -19.15
N VAL A 331 4.32 -12.75 -20.32
CA VAL A 331 4.76 -11.92 -21.45
C VAL A 331 4.69 -10.45 -21.06
N TYR A 332 3.53 -9.95 -20.60
CA TYR A 332 3.39 -8.56 -20.14
C TYR A 332 4.31 -8.22 -18.98
N ARG A 333 4.41 -9.13 -17.99
CA ARG A 333 5.31 -8.98 -16.83
C ARG A 333 6.76 -8.76 -17.26
N ASN A 334 7.28 -9.53 -18.22
CA ASN A 334 8.66 -9.40 -18.67
C ASN A 334 8.87 -8.20 -19.63
N ILE A 335 7.86 -7.79 -20.41
CA ILE A 335 7.91 -6.53 -21.19
C ILE A 335 8.11 -5.34 -20.25
N ILE A 336 7.27 -5.21 -19.21
CA ILE A 336 7.33 -4.09 -18.26
C ILE A 336 8.67 -4.08 -17.51
N ALA A 337 9.14 -5.25 -17.08
CA ALA A 337 10.45 -5.37 -16.43
C ALA A 337 11.61 -4.97 -17.36
N LEU A 338 11.55 -5.33 -18.65
CA LEU A 338 12.57 -4.95 -19.63
C LEU A 338 12.54 -3.44 -19.95
N LEU A 339 11.35 -2.85 -20.07
CA LEU A 339 11.18 -1.40 -20.25
C LEU A 339 11.70 -0.61 -19.04
N LEU A 340 11.51 -1.13 -17.83
CA LEU A 340 12.05 -0.55 -16.61
C LEU A 340 13.57 -0.69 -16.51
N LEU A 341 14.11 -1.91 -16.65
CA LEU A 341 15.52 -2.19 -16.38
C LEU A 341 16.47 -1.84 -17.53
N GLY A 342 16.03 -1.99 -18.79
CA GLY A 342 16.85 -1.79 -19.98
C GLY A 342 17.54 -0.42 -20.05
N PRO A 343 16.85 0.70 -19.79
CA PRO A 343 17.46 2.02 -19.74
C PRO A 343 18.53 2.14 -18.64
N PHE A 344 18.24 1.75 -17.40
CA PHE A 344 19.22 1.82 -16.30
C PHE A 344 20.42 0.91 -16.56
N ALA A 345 20.20 -0.30 -17.08
CA ALA A 345 21.26 -1.20 -17.50
C ALA A 345 22.16 -0.55 -18.56
N TYR A 346 21.58 0.12 -19.57
CA TYR A 346 22.34 0.77 -20.64
C TYR A 346 23.14 1.98 -20.14
N PHE A 347 22.54 2.85 -19.33
CA PHE A 347 23.19 4.10 -18.91
C PHE A 347 24.15 3.92 -17.72
N LEU A 348 23.78 3.15 -16.69
CA LEU A 348 24.58 2.99 -15.48
C LEU A 348 25.76 2.04 -15.68
N GLU A 349 25.54 0.90 -16.34
CA GLU A 349 26.55 -0.17 -16.43
C GLU A 349 27.37 -0.13 -17.73
N LYS A 350 27.26 0.93 -18.54
CA LYS A 350 27.93 1.04 -19.85
C LYS A 350 29.42 0.70 -19.83
N LYS A 351 30.12 1.06 -18.75
CA LYS A 351 31.56 0.84 -18.55
C LYS A 351 31.91 -0.48 -17.86
N GLU A 352 30.94 -1.18 -17.27
CA GLU A 352 31.15 -2.40 -16.49
C GLU A 352 30.92 -3.69 -17.30
N ARG A 353 30.50 -3.58 -18.57
CA ARG A 353 30.11 -4.69 -19.43
C ARG A 353 31.31 -5.32 -20.13
N PRO A 354 31.60 -6.62 -19.90
CA PRO A 354 32.46 -7.42 -20.78
C PRO A 354 31.87 -7.53 -22.19
N PRO A 355 32.69 -7.86 -23.21
CA PRO A 355 32.20 -8.17 -24.54
C PRO A 355 31.25 -9.39 -24.51
N LEU A 356 30.13 -9.29 -25.22
CA LEU A 356 29.16 -10.38 -25.34
C LEU A 356 29.73 -11.48 -26.25
N THR A 357 30.04 -12.64 -25.66
CA THR A 357 30.41 -13.85 -26.41
C THR A 357 29.18 -14.72 -26.65
N PHE A 358 29.23 -15.58 -27.67
CA PHE A 358 28.15 -16.54 -27.91
C PHE A 358 27.90 -17.46 -26.71
N SER A 359 28.96 -17.87 -25.99
CA SER A 359 28.86 -18.64 -24.74
C SER A 359 28.05 -17.91 -23.67
N LEU A 360 28.30 -16.60 -23.46
CA LEU A 360 27.52 -15.80 -22.51
C LEU A 360 26.04 -15.67 -22.93
N LEU A 361 25.75 -15.50 -24.21
CA LEU A 361 24.37 -15.44 -24.71
C LEU A 361 23.63 -16.76 -24.47
N VAL A 362 24.28 -17.91 -24.70
CA VAL A 362 23.72 -19.24 -24.38
C VAL A 362 23.50 -19.39 -22.87
N GLN A 363 24.44 -18.95 -22.03
CA GLN A 363 24.28 -18.95 -20.58
C GLN A 363 23.09 -18.08 -20.13
N PHE A 364 22.92 -16.88 -20.70
CA PHE A 364 21.78 -16.00 -20.39
C PHE A 364 20.45 -16.60 -20.84
N PHE A 365 20.41 -17.24 -22.01
CA PHE A 365 19.21 -17.95 -22.49
C PHE A 365 18.82 -19.12 -21.58
N LEU A 366 19.79 -19.94 -21.13
CA LEU A 366 19.54 -21.03 -20.19
C LEU A 366 19.16 -20.52 -18.80
N LEU A 367 19.75 -19.42 -18.35
CA LEU A 367 19.40 -18.76 -17.09
C LEU A 367 17.96 -18.24 -17.12
N ALA A 368 17.52 -17.68 -18.25
CA ALA A 368 16.13 -17.28 -18.46
C ALA A 368 15.18 -18.49 -18.57
N LEU A 369 15.61 -19.58 -19.21
CA LEU A 369 14.82 -20.80 -19.34
C LEU A 369 14.49 -21.39 -17.96
N ILE A 370 15.47 -21.42 -17.07
CA ILE A 370 15.30 -21.92 -15.70
C ILE A 370 14.57 -20.88 -14.84
N GLY A 371 15.09 -19.64 -14.79
CA GLY A 371 14.67 -18.61 -13.85
C GLY A 371 13.37 -17.88 -14.18
N ILE A 372 13.05 -17.71 -15.46
CA ILE A 372 11.80 -17.07 -15.91
C ILE A 372 10.82 -18.15 -16.37
N THR A 373 11.18 -18.92 -17.40
CA THR A 373 10.22 -19.77 -18.12
C THR A 373 9.76 -20.97 -17.30
N ALA A 374 10.69 -21.82 -16.84
CA ALA A 374 10.37 -22.98 -16.00
C ALA A 374 9.83 -22.54 -14.63
N ASN A 375 10.51 -21.62 -13.95
CA ASN A 375 10.11 -21.11 -12.65
C ASN A 375 8.68 -20.53 -12.62
N GLN A 376 8.34 -19.61 -13.54
CA GLN A 376 7.00 -19.00 -13.58
C GLN A 376 5.95 -19.97 -14.17
N GLY A 377 6.31 -20.72 -15.21
CA GLY A 377 5.39 -21.69 -15.84
C GLY A 377 4.98 -22.82 -14.89
N PHE A 378 5.95 -23.40 -14.17
CA PHE A 378 5.66 -24.41 -13.15
C PHE A 378 4.91 -23.84 -11.94
N TYR A 379 5.12 -22.57 -11.57
CA TYR A 379 4.31 -21.93 -10.53
C TYR A 379 2.84 -21.82 -10.94
N ILE A 380 2.60 -21.34 -12.17
CA ILE A 380 1.26 -21.18 -12.74
C ILE A 380 0.54 -22.52 -12.88
N LEU A 381 1.22 -23.56 -13.40
CA LEU A 381 0.67 -24.91 -13.49
C LEU A 381 0.45 -25.54 -12.11
N GLY A 382 1.37 -25.32 -11.17
CA GLY A 382 1.24 -25.75 -9.78
C GLY A 382 0.01 -25.17 -9.10
N LEU A 383 -0.22 -23.86 -9.25
CA LEU A 383 -1.40 -23.16 -8.73
C LEU A 383 -2.72 -23.49 -9.45
N TYR A 384 -2.66 -24.09 -10.64
CA TYR A 384 -3.86 -24.61 -11.30
C TYR A 384 -4.36 -25.92 -10.64
N TYR A 385 -3.45 -26.73 -10.11
CA TYR A 385 -3.76 -28.05 -9.51
C TYR A 385 -3.67 -28.08 -7.97
N ALA A 386 -3.07 -27.08 -7.33
CA ALA A 386 -2.88 -26.98 -5.88
C ALA A 386 -3.15 -25.56 -5.35
N SER A 387 -3.33 -25.41 -4.04
CA SER A 387 -3.69 -24.12 -3.44
C SER A 387 -2.50 -23.16 -3.31
N PRO A 388 -2.73 -21.83 -3.32
CA PRO A 388 -1.70 -20.84 -3.01
C PRO A 388 -1.01 -21.06 -1.65
N THR A 389 -1.76 -21.53 -0.65
CA THR A 389 -1.22 -21.88 0.68
C THR A 389 -0.24 -23.05 0.59
N PHE A 390 -0.57 -24.10 -0.17
CA PHE A 390 0.33 -25.24 -0.37
C PHE A 390 1.56 -24.85 -1.22
N ALA A 391 1.39 -23.98 -2.22
CA ALA A 391 2.51 -23.43 -2.97
C ALA A 391 3.47 -22.61 -2.07
N SER A 392 2.92 -21.80 -1.16
CA SER A 392 3.71 -21.09 -0.14
C SER A 392 4.45 -22.04 0.80
N ALA A 393 3.79 -23.13 1.24
CA ALA A 393 4.42 -24.16 2.07
C ALA A 393 5.60 -24.82 1.35
N MET A 394 5.43 -25.15 0.06
CA MET A 394 6.50 -25.76 -0.76
C MET A 394 7.67 -24.79 -1.00
N GLN A 395 7.42 -23.50 -1.22
CA GLN A 395 8.45 -22.47 -1.38
C GLN A 395 9.38 -22.36 -0.16
N ASN A 396 8.91 -22.68 1.06
CA ASN A 396 9.76 -22.74 2.24
C ASN A 396 10.90 -23.79 2.11
N SER A 397 10.82 -24.74 1.17
CA SER A 397 11.88 -25.74 0.92
C SER A 397 13.01 -25.22 0.01
N VAL A 398 12.82 -24.10 -0.69
CA VAL A 398 13.83 -23.50 -1.60
C VAL A 398 15.20 -23.25 -0.94
N PRO A 399 15.33 -22.83 0.34
CA PRO A 399 16.63 -22.66 0.99
C PRO A 399 17.40 -23.97 1.12
N ALA A 400 16.73 -25.06 1.50
CA ALA A 400 17.34 -26.38 1.62
C ALA A 400 17.77 -26.94 0.25
N ILE A 401 16.92 -26.80 -0.77
CA ILE A 401 17.24 -27.19 -2.15
C ILE A 401 18.46 -26.39 -2.66
N THR A 402 18.48 -25.07 -2.43
CA THR A 402 19.58 -24.18 -2.80
C THR A 402 20.89 -24.59 -2.13
N PHE A 403 20.85 -24.96 -0.84
CA PHE A 403 22.01 -25.44 -0.09
C PHE A 403 22.59 -26.72 -0.68
N ILE A 404 21.73 -27.70 -1.00
CA ILE A 404 22.14 -28.97 -1.62
C ILE A 404 22.77 -28.72 -3.00
N MET A 405 22.11 -27.95 -3.85
CA MET A 405 22.59 -27.63 -5.20
C MET A 405 23.92 -26.84 -5.19
N ALA A 406 24.05 -25.86 -4.30
CA ALA A 406 25.28 -25.08 -4.14
C ALA A 406 26.45 -25.93 -3.61
N SER A 407 26.16 -26.93 -2.77
CA SER A 407 27.15 -27.89 -2.27
C SER A 407 27.64 -28.83 -3.37
N ILE A 408 26.72 -29.40 -4.17
CA ILE A 408 27.05 -30.28 -5.31
C ILE A 408 27.94 -29.54 -6.33
N LEU A 409 27.60 -28.29 -6.65
CA LEU A 409 28.38 -27.46 -7.59
C LEU A 409 29.62 -26.80 -6.94
N SER A 410 29.96 -27.16 -5.69
CA SER A 410 31.11 -26.61 -4.94
C SER A 410 31.16 -25.08 -4.85
N LEU A 411 29.98 -24.44 -4.91
CA LEU A 411 29.82 -22.98 -4.80
C LEU A 411 29.77 -22.50 -3.34
N GLU A 412 29.46 -23.40 -2.41
CA GLU A 412 29.52 -23.19 -0.95
C GLU A 412 30.43 -24.27 -0.33
N ARG A 413 31.44 -23.88 0.48
CA ARG A 413 32.37 -24.84 1.11
C ARG A 413 31.82 -25.34 2.44
N VAL A 414 30.95 -26.33 2.38
CA VAL A 414 30.35 -26.94 3.57
C VAL A 414 31.30 -27.97 4.17
N HIS A 415 32.15 -27.54 5.12
CA HIS A 415 32.90 -28.47 5.95
C HIS A 415 31.95 -29.06 7.02
N PHE A 416 31.33 -30.21 6.72
CA PHE A 416 30.34 -30.88 7.58
C PHE A 416 30.80 -31.15 9.03
N MET A 417 32.11 -31.26 9.28
CA MET A 417 32.68 -31.48 10.62
C MET A 417 33.19 -30.19 11.30
N ARG A 418 33.09 -29.03 10.64
CA ARG A 418 33.57 -27.74 11.18
C ARG A 418 32.38 -26.94 11.73
N ARG A 419 32.60 -26.21 12.84
CA ARG A 419 31.52 -25.57 13.62
C ARG A 419 30.70 -24.55 12.82
N ASP A 420 31.34 -23.81 11.91
CA ASP A 420 30.73 -22.88 10.97
C ASP A 420 29.86 -23.60 9.91
N GLY A 421 30.33 -24.72 9.37
CA GLY A 421 29.58 -25.55 8.42
C GLY A 421 28.32 -26.14 9.05
N MET A 422 28.45 -26.69 10.27
CA MET A 422 27.31 -27.19 11.05
C MET A 422 26.29 -26.11 11.37
N ALA A 423 26.72 -24.89 11.71
CA ALA A 423 25.80 -23.78 11.98
C ALA A 423 24.99 -23.37 10.74
N LYS A 424 25.60 -23.39 9.54
CA LYS A 424 24.86 -23.14 8.29
C LYS A 424 23.78 -24.20 8.02
N ILE A 425 24.10 -25.48 8.25
CA ILE A 425 23.16 -26.60 8.06
C ILE A 425 22.00 -26.50 9.07
N LEU A 426 22.32 -26.44 10.36
CA LEU A 426 21.32 -26.37 11.43
C LEU A 426 20.46 -25.10 11.33
N GLY A 427 21.07 -23.97 10.97
CA GLY A 427 20.35 -22.72 10.74
C GLY A 427 19.39 -22.79 9.56
N THR A 428 19.80 -23.42 8.45
CA THR A 428 18.91 -23.64 7.30
C THR A 428 17.74 -24.56 7.68
N ILE A 429 17.99 -25.66 8.40
CA ILE A 429 16.94 -26.58 8.88
C ILE A 429 15.96 -25.84 9.82
N ALA A 430 16.47 -25.04 10.76
CA ALA A 430 15.64 -24.26 11.67
C ALA A 430 14.77 -23.22 10.95
N SER A 431 15.31 -22.51 9.96
CA SER A 431 14.54 -21.53 9.17
C SER A 431 13.45 -22.17 8.31
N VAL A 432 13.77 -23.28 7.63
CA VAL A 432 12.80 -24.04 6.82
C VAL A 432 11.72 -24.68 7.70
N GLY A 433 12.13 -25.28 8.82
CA GLY A 433 11.21 -25.85 9.82
C GLY A 433 10.29 -24.79 10.44
N GLY A 434 10.83 -23.63 10.81
CA GLY A 434 10.06 -22.51 11.34
C GLY A 434 8.99 -22.02 10.37
N ALA A 435 9.33 -21.79 9.10
CA ALA A 435 8.35 -21.35 8.10
C ALA A 435 7.30 -22.45 7.78
N THR A 436 7.71 -23.71 7.82
CA THR A 436 6.80 -24.86 7.70
C THR A 436 5.81 -24.90 8.87
N ILE A 437 6.26 -24.63 10.10
CA ILE A 437 5.40 -24.51 11.28
C ILE A 437 4.40 -23.37 11.13
N ILE A 438 4.83 -22.15 10.72
CA ILE A 438 3.89 -21.03 10.45
C ILE A 438 2.81 -21.43 9.43
N THR A 439 3.19 -22.20 8.40
CA THR A 439 2.28 -22.50 7.28
C THR A 439 1.34 -23.69 7.57
N LEU A 440 1.78 -24.69 8.35
CA LEU A 440 1.05 -25.96 8.54
C LEU A 440 0.52 -26.16 9.97
N TYR A 441 1.03 -25.45 10.97
CA TYR A 441 0.64 -25.60 12.37
C TYR A 441 0.11 -24.28 12.92
N LYS A 442 -1.21 -24.20 13.14
CA LYS A 442 -1.83 -23.09 13.87
C LYS A 442 -1.47 -23.16 15.35
N GLY A 443 -1.91 -24.22 16.05
CA GLY A 443 -1.87 -24.26 17.52
C GLY A 443 -2.93 -23.35 18.16
N PRO A 444 -2.98 -23.23 19.50
CA PRO A 444 -3.95 -22.36 20.18
C PRO A 444 -3.79 -20.87 19.81
N PRO A 445 -4.90 -20.11 19.71
CA PRO A 445 -4.85 -18.65 19.55
C PRO A 445 -4.34 -17.99 20.84
N LEU A 446 -3.46 -17.00 20.71
CA LEU A 446 -2.82 -16.35 21.85
C LEU A 446 -3.63 -15.16 22.41
N LEU A 447 -4.49 -14.57 21.59
CA LEU A 447 -5.45 -13.54 21.98
C LEU A 447 -6.86 -14.11 21.82
N ARG A 448 -7.66 -14.03 22.90
CA ARG A 448 -8.98 -14.67 22.98
C ARG A 448 -10.07 -13.78 22.34
N GLY A 449 -9.94 -13.51 21.05
CA GLY A 449 -11.01 -12.95 20.22
C GLY A 449 -12.09 -13.98 19.91
N SER A 450 -13.29 -13.52 19.51
CA SER A 450 -14.46 -14.36 19.25
C SER A 450 -14.17 -15.54 18.30
N ASN A 451 -14.87 -16.66 18.54
CA ASN A 451 -14.57 -17.96 17.93
C ASN A 451 -14.62 -17.92 16.38
N SER A 452 -13.47 -18.11 15.74
CA SER A 452 -13.42 -18.64 14.37
C SER A 452 -13.30 -20.16 14.44
N SER A 453 -14.34 -20.86 13.99
CA SER A 453 -14.29 -22.31 13.77
C SER A 453 -13.23 -22.61 12.70
N ALA A 454 -12.30 -23.51 13.00
CA ALA A 454 -11.42 -24.06 11.99
C ALA A 454 -12.27 -24.92 11.04
N GLU A 455 -12.45 -24.45 9.79
CA GLU A 455 -13.02 -25.31 8.76
C GLU A 455 -12.03 -26.42 8.39
N ASP A 456 -12.50 -27.66 8.48
CA ASP A 456 -11.72 -28.85 8.21
C ASP A 456 -11.27 -28.92 6.74
N MET A 457 -10.03 -29.39 6.54
CA MET A 457 -9.50 -29.77 5.24
C MET A 457 -10.08 -31.11 4.76
N ALA A 458 -11.40 -31.15 4.54
CA ALA A 458 -12.09 -32.27 3.90
C ALA A 458 -11.98 -32.14 2.37
N ALA A 459 -10.93 -32.72 1.79
CA ALA A 459 -10.81 -32.84 0.33
C ALA A 459 -11.89 -33.81 -0.20
N SER A 460 -12.78 -33.30 -1.07
CA SER A 460 -13.77 -34.13 -1.76
C SER A 460 -13.11 -35.18 -2.66
N HIS A 461 -13.67 -36.39 -2.70
CA HIS A 461 -13.03 -37.59 -3.25
C HIS A 461 -12.72 -37.53 -4.76
N GLU A 462 -13.40 -36.66 -5.53
CA GLU A 462 -13.08 -36.42 -6.95
C GLU A 462 -11.80 -35.60 -7.17
N LYS A 463 -11.31 -34.88 -6.15
CA LYS A 463 -10.17 -33.94 -6.27
C LYS A 463 -8.79 -34.64 -6.27
N MET A 464 -8.75 -35.96 -6.01
CA MET A 464 -7.51 -36.72 -5.84
C MET A 464 -6.69 -36.93 -7.11
N LEU A 465 -7.30 -36.97 -8.30
CA LEU A 465 -6.62 -37.41 -9.53
C LEU A 465 -5.50 -36.46 -10.02
N ASN A 466 -5.58 -35.16 -9.71
CA ASN A 466 -4.63 -34.16 -10.22
C ASN A 466 -3.77 -33.46 -9.15
N TRP A 467 -3.99 -33.73 -7.85
CA TRP A 467 -3.18 -33.11 -6.79
C TRP A 467 -1.68 -33.46 -6.90
N THR A 468 -1.36 -34.69 -7.29
CA THR A 468 0.01 -35.16 -7.57
C THR A 468 0.71 -34.30 -8.63
N TRP A 469 0.01 -33.89 -9.69
CA TRP A 469 0.57 -32.98 -10.69
C TRP A 469 0.82 -31.58 -10.12
N GLY A 470 -0.05 -31.08 -9.24
CA GLY A 470 0.20 -29.87 -8.44
C GLY A 470 1.49 -29.97 -7.63
N CYS A 471 1.73 -31.08 -6.93
CA CYS A 471 2.98 -31.32 -6.20
C CYS A 471 4.21 -31.37 -7.13
N VAL A 472 4.12 -32.08 -8.26
CA VAL A 472 5.21 -32.19 -9.24
C VAL A 472 5.58 -30.82 -9.82
N TYR A 473 4.59 -30.02 -10.23
CA TYR A 473 4.85 -28.68 -10.75
C TYR A 473 5.38 -27.73 -9.68
N LEU A 474 4.85 -27.75 -8.44
CA LEU A 474 5.38 -26.90 -7.37
C LEU A 474 6.80 -27.29 -6.93
N LEU A 475 7.14 -28.59 -6.98
CA LEU A 475 8.52 -29.04 -6.81
C LEU A 475 9.41 -28.56 -7.97
N GLY A 476 8.93 -28.65 -9.21
CA GLY A 476 9.61 -28.11 -10.40
C GLY A 476 9.86 -26.60 -10.30
N HIS A 477 8.91 -25.84 -9.77
CA HIS A 477 9.06 -24.41 -9.45
C HIS A 477 10.18 -24.18 -8.42
N CYS A 478 10.14 -24.89 -7.29
CA CYS A 478 11.16 -24.74 -6.23
C CYS A 478 12.57 -25.13 -6.72
N LEU A 479 12.70 -26.20 -7.50
CA LEU A 479 13.94 -26.62 -8.16
C LEU A 479 14.43 -25.58 -9.17
N SER A 480 13.52 -24.99 -9.95
CA SER A 480 13.86 -23.96 -10.94
C SER A 480 14.34 -22.66 -10.28
N TRP A 481 13.71 -22.25 -9.18
CA TRP A 481 14.12 -21.05 -8.44
C TRP A 481 15.46 -21.25 -7.72
N ALA A 482 15.66 -22.38 -7.04
CA ALA A 482 16.95 -22.74 -6.45
C ALA A 482 18.05 -22.84 -7.52
N GLY A 483 17.77 -23.54 -8.62
CA GLY A 483 18.68 -23.69 -9.76
C GLY A 483 19.05 -22.35 -10.40
N TRP A 484 18.10 -21.43 -10.54
CA TRP A 484 18.38 -20.06 -10.99
C TRP A 484 19.39 -19.37 -10.08
N MET A 485 19.11 -19.29 -8.76
CA MET A 485 20.01 -18.60 -7.84
C MET A 485 21.43 -19.18 -7.88
N VAL A 486 21.53 -20.51 -7.89
CA VAL A 486 22.82 -21.23 -7.89
C VAL A 486 23.58 -21.04 -9.21
N LEU A 487 22.93 -21.16 -10.36
CA LEU A 487 23.56 -20.96 -11.68
C LEU A 487 23.88 -19.50 -11.98
N GLN A 488 23.14 -18.55 -11.37
CA GLN A 488 23.39 -17.12 -11.51
C GLN A 488 24.72 -16.70 -10.84
N ALA A 489 25.14 -17.39 -9.78
CA ALA A 489 26.35 -17.06 -9.02
C ALA A 489 27.68 -17.15 -9.82
N PRO A 490 27.95 -18.18 -10.65
CA PRO A 490 29.10 -18.17 -11.55
C PRO A 490 28.93 -17.21 -12.75
N ILE A 491 27.70 -17.00 -13.25
CA ILE A 491 27.44 -16.11 -14.39
C ILE A 491 27.71 -14.64 -14.01
N VAL A 492 27.27 -14.18 -12.84
CA VAL A 492 27.50 -12.80 -12.36
C VAL A 492 28.96 -12.52 -11.99
N LYS A 493 29.82 -13.55 -11.92
CA LYS A 493 31.29 -13.41 -11.84
C LYS A 493 31.92 -13.22 -13.22
N GLN A 494 31.40 -13.87 -14.26
CA GLN A 494 31.84 -13.70 -15.65
C GLN A 494 31.31 -12.39 -16.27
N TYR A 495 30.12 -11.95 -15.86
CA TYR A 495 29.45 -10.75 -16.34
C TYR A 495 28.95 -9.90 -15.16
N PRO A 496 29.78 -8.97 -14.63
CA PRO A 496 29.51 -8.27 -13.37
C PRO A 496 28.42 -7.17 -13.44
N ALA A 497 28.01 -6.78 -14.65
CA ALA A 497 26.92 -5.85 -14.93
C ALA A 497 25.55 -6.50 -14.63
N LYS A 498 25.01 -6.21 -13.44
CA LYS A 498 23.84 -6.88 -12.82
C LYS A 498 22.51 -6.52 -13.47
N LEU A 499 22.26 -5.23 -13.69
CA LEU A 499 21.04 -4.74 -14.33
C LEU A 499 20.99 -5.23 -15.78
N SER A 500 22.14 -5.29 -16.44
CA SER A 500 22.33 -5.82 -17.79
C SER A 500 22.08 -7.33 -17.84
N LEU A 501 22.64 -8.12 -16.90
CA LEU A 501 22.36 -9.55 -16.75
C LEU A 501 20.86 -9.82 -16.50
N THR A 502 20.24 -9.05 -15.60
CA THR A 502 18.80 -9.17 -15.31
C THR A 502 17.95 -8.79 -16.52
N SER A 503 18.31 -7.73 -17.25
CA SER A 503 17.65 -7.30 -18.48
C SER A 503 17.75 -8.37 -19.59
N PHE A 504 18.93 -8.98 -19.79
CA PHE A 504 19.08 -10.10 -20.74
C PHE A 504 18.26 -11.32 -20.32
N THR A 505 18.18 -11.60 -19.01
CA THR A 505 17.36 -12.70 -18.48
C THR A 505 15.87 -12.45 -18.73
N CYS A 506 15.37 -11.23 -18.49
CA CYS A 506 14.00 -10.83 -18.83
C CYS A 506 13.73 -10.85 -20.35
N PHE A 507 14.70 -10.43 -21.17
CA PHE A 507 14.59 -10.43 -22.63
C PHE A 507 14.50 -11.85 -23.21
N PHE A 508 15.37 -12.77 -22.80
CA PHE A 508 15.29 -14.16 -23.25
C PHE A 508 14.05 -14.87 -22.69
N GLY A 509 13.65 -14.56 -21.45
CA GLY A 509 12.41 -15.08 -20.85
C GLY A 509 11.16 -14.58 -21.59
N LEU A 510 11.16 -13.32 -22.02
CA LEU A 510 10.13 -12.75 -22.88
C LEU A 510 10.04 -13.49 -24.22
N ILE A 511 11.17 -13.74 -24.89
CA ILE A 511 11.19 -14.52 -26.15
C ILE A 511 10.62 -15.92 -25.92
N GLN A 512 11.09 -16.63 -24.88
CA GLN A 512 10.66 -17.99 -24.57
C GLN A 512 9.14 -18.06 -24.28
N PHE A 513 8.61 -17.18 -23.43
CA PHE A 513 7.16 -17.11 -23.17
C PHE A 513 6.36 -16.64 -24.38
N SER A 514 6.87 -15.75 -25.21
CA SER A 514 6.18 -15.31 -26.45
C SER A 514 6.08 -16.44 -27.45
N VAL A 515 7.11 -17.29 -27.58
CA VAL A 515 7.08 -18.50 -28.41
C VAL A 515 6.05 -19.49 -27.86
N ILE A 516 6.04 -19.75 -26.55
CA ILE A 516 5.02 -20.62 -25.92
C ILE A 516 3.61 -20.08 -26.19
N ALA A 517 3.37 -18.79 -25.91
CA ALA A 517 2.09 -18.11 -26.11
C ALA A 517 1.62 -18.17 -27.58
N ALA A 518 2.53 -18.01 -28.55
CA ALA A 518 2.17 -18.12 -29.97
C ALA A 518 1.66 -19.53 -30.37
N PHE A 519 2.11 -20.59 -29.69
CA PHE A 519 1.61 -21.94 -29.91
C PHE A 519 0.33 -22.25 -29.13
N THR A 520 0.23 -21.80 -27.86
CA THR A 520 -0.86 -22.15 -26.93
C THR A 520 -2.05 -21.19 -26.94
N GLU A 521 -1.83 -19.89 -27.18
CA GLU A 521 -2.81 -18.81 -27.03
C GLU A 521 -3.05 -18.11 -28.38
N ARG A 522 -3.62 -18.87 -29.32
CA ARG A 522 -3.91 -18.43 -30.69
C ARG A 522 -5.13 -17.50 -30.81
N ASP A 523 -5.92 -17.37 -29.75
CA ASP A 523 -7.11 -16.53 -29.72
C ASP A 523 -6.73 -15.09 -29.28
N PRO A 524 -6.89 -14.07 -30.14
CA PRO A 524 -6.55 -12.68 -29.80
C PRO A 524 -7.37 -12.10 -28.64
N THR A 525 -8.52 -12.70 -28.28
CA THR A 525 -9.30 -12.23 -27.12
C THR A 525 -8.60 -12.51 -25.80
N ARG A 526 -7.80 -13.59 -25.71
CA ARG A 526 -7.04 -13.99 -24.50
C ARG A 526 -5.89 -13.04 -24.13
N TRP A 527 -5.54 -12.15 -25.05
CA TRP A 527 -4.56 -11.09 -24.88
C TRP A 527 -5.19 -9.75 -24.45
N LYS A 528 -6.51 -9.61 -24.50
CA LYS A 528 -7.17 -8.35 -24.11
C LYS A 528 -7.16 -8.20 -22.59
N ILE A 529 -6.90 -6.98 -22.14
CA ILE A 529 -7.03 -6.57 -20.75
C ILE A 529 -8.40 -5.89 -20.62
N HIS A 530 -9.22 -6.36 -19.69
CA HIS A 530 -10.63 -6.05 -19.57
C HIS A 530 -10.98 -5.13 -18.39
N SER A 531 -10.13 -5.03 -17.37
CA SER A 531 -10.36 -4.14 -16.22
C SER A 531 -9.08 -3.45 -15.72
N GLY A 532 -9.27 -2.34 -14.98
CA GLY A 532 -8.16 -1.64 -14.33
C GLY A 532 -7.45 -2.45 -13.25
N GLU A 533 -8.14 -3.41 -12.62
CA GLU A 533 -7.55 -4.34 -11.66
C GLU A 533 -6.49 -5.23 -12.34
N GLU A 534 -6.78 -5.71 -13.56
CA GLU A 534 -5.85 -6.53 -14.35
C GLU A 534 -4.60 -5.73 -14.77
N VAL A 535 -4.79 -4.47 -15.20
CA VAL A 535 -3.69 -3.54 -15.52
C VAL A 535 -2.79 -3.34 -14.30
N TYR A 536 -3.37 -3.09 -13.12
CA TYR A 536 -2.61 -2.90 -11.88
C TYR A 536 -1.81 -4.15 -11.50
N LEU A 537 -2.42 -5.34 -11.54
CA LEU A 537 -1.75 -6.60 -11.21
C LEU A 537 -0.57 -6.89 -12.16
N ILE A 538 -0.74 -6.61 -13.45
CA ILE A 538 0.31 -6.71 -14.47
C ILE A 538 1.44 -5.71 -14.21
N LEU A 539 1.12 -4.45 -13.88
CA LEU A 539 2.11 -3.42 -13.54
C LEU A 539 2.90 -3.77 -12.28
N TYR A 540 2.23 -4.20 -11.20
CA TYR A 540 2.89 -4.62 -9.96
C TYR A 540 3.85 -5.78 -10.21
N ALA A 541 3.40 -6.82 -10.93
CA ALA A 541 4.23 -7.98 -11.23
C ALA A 541 5.44 -7.64 -12.12
N GLY A 542 5.26 -6.72 -13.08
CA GLY A 542 6.34 -6.24 -13.95
C GLY A 542 7.35 -5.38 -13.21
N ILE A 543 6.89 -4.33 -12.53
CA ILE A 543 7.74 -3.33 -11.84
C ILE A 543 8.38 -3.93 -10.58
N VAL A 544 7.56 -4.43 -9.66
CA VAL A 544 8.02 -4.90 -8.34
C VAL A 544 8.60 -6.30 -8.46
N SER A 545 7.81 -7.28 -8.89
CA SER A 545 8.20 -8.69 -8.82
C SER A 545 9.22 -9.13 -9.87
N SER A 546 9.30 -8.48 -11.03
CA SER A 546 10.32 -8.75 -12.05
C SER A 546 11.40 -7.67 -12.14
N GLY A 547 11.05 -6.39 -12.12
CA GLY A 547 12.03 -5.30 -12.21
C GLY A 547 12.90 -5.20 -10.96
N ILE A 548 12.30 -4.79 -9.85
CA ILE A 548 13.01 -4.48 -8.60
C ILE A 548 13.53 -5.77 -7.93
N VAL A 549 12.65 -6.74 -7.65
CA VAL A 549 13.00 -7.92 -6.86
C VAL A 549 14.09 -8.77 -7.52
N LEU A 550 14.02 -9.03 -8.84
CA LEU A 550 15.06 -9.83 -9.52
C LEU A 550 16.41 -9.10 -9.57
N SER A 551 16.40 -7.78 -9.74
CA SER A 551 17.62 -6.96 -9.74
C SER A 551 18.28 -6.95 -8.35
N LEU A 552 17.49 -6.80 -7.29
CA LEU A 552 17.97 -6.90 -5.90
C LEU A 552 18.46 -8.32 -5.58
N GLN A 553 17.73 -9.36 -5.97
CA GLN A 553 18.15 -10.77 -5.82
C GLN A 553 19.52 -10.99 -6.49
N THR A 554 19.69 -10.50 -7.73
CA THR A 554 20.95 -10.59 -8.48
C THR A 554 22.12 -9.88 -7.76
N TRP A 555 21.87 -8.69 -7.21
CA TRP A 555 22.85 -7.94 -6.41
C TRP A 555 23.20 -8.68 -5.10
N CYS A 556 22.20 -9.20 -4.39
CA CYS A 556 22.39 -9.99 -3.18
C CYS A 556 23.17 -11.30 -3.44
N ILE A 557 22.92 -11.99 -4.56
CA ILE A 557 23.68 -13.18 -4.96
C ILE A 557 25.15 -12.83 -5.23
N GLN A 558 25.44 -11.70 -5.89
CA GLN A 558 26.82 -11.26 -6.10
C GLN A 558 27.55 -10.95 -4.78
N LYS A 559 26.86 -10.36 -3.79
CA LYS A 559 27.44 -9.95 -2.51
C LYS A 559 27.53 -11.07 -1.46
N GLY A 560 26.52 -11.94 -1.40
CA GLY A 560 26.34 -12.95 -0.35
C GLY A 560 26.41 -14.40 -0.81
N GLY A 561 26.32 -14.67 -2.12
CA GLY A 561 26.17 -16.01 -2.68
C GLY A 561 24.72 -16.53 -2.61
N PRO A 562 24.40 -17.61 -3.34
CA PRO A 562 23.02 -18.07 -3.53
C PRO A 562 22.37 -18.58 -2.25
N VAL A 563 23.11 -19.33 -1.43
CA VAL A 563 22.63 -19.89 -0.16
C VAL A 563 22.21 -18.78 0.82
N TYR A 564 23.00 -17.70 0.89
CA TYR A 564 22.70 -16.54 1.74
C TYR A 564 21.35 -15.92 1.37
N VAL A 565 21.12 -15.65 0.09
CA VAL A 565 19.86 -15.06 -0.40
C VAL A 565 18.68 -15.97 -0.12
N ALA A 566 18.81 -17.27 -0.42
CA ALA A 566 17.73 -18.21 -0.17
C ALA A 566 17.39 -18.36 1.33
N THR A 567 18.36 -18.22 2.24
CA THR A 567 18.11 -18.32 3.69
C THR A 567 17.16 -17.23 4.21
N PHE A 568 17.08 -16.06 3.54
CA PHE A 568 16.12 -15.01 3.90
C PHE A 568 14.68 -15.27 3.41
N GLN A 569 14.45 -16.24 2.51
CA GLN A 569 13.13 -16.52 1.96
C GLN A 569 12.05 -16.83 3.03
N PRO A 570 12.33 -17.62 4.10
CA PRO A 570 11.47 -17.77 5.27
C PRO A 570 10.98 -16.48 5.94
N VAL A 571 11.72 -15.36 5.87
CA VAL A 571 11.29 -14.07 6.44
C VAL A 571 10.01 -13.57 5.76
N GLN A 572 9.84 -13.84 4.46
CA GLN A 572 8.62 -13.50 3.75
C GLN A 572 7.39 -14.12 4.42
N THR A 573 7.48 -15.38 4.84
CA THR A 573 6.39 -16.11 5.51
C THR A 573 6.05 -15.49 6.87
N VAL A 574 7.04 -14.98 7.62
CA VAL A 574 6.81 -14.20 8.86
C VAL A 574 6.11 -12.88 8.57
N LEU A 575 6.62 -12.10 7.61
CA LEU A 575 6.04 -10.81 7.24
C LEU A 575 4.59 -10.96 6.77
N VAL A 576 4.28 -12.01 6.01
CA VAL A 576 2.91 -12.31 5.55
C VAL A 576 2.00 -12.68 6.72
N ALA A 577 2.47 -13.47 7.69
CA ALA A 577 1.70 -13.80 8.89
C ALA A 577 1.46 -12.56 9.78
N VAL A 578 2.46 -11.66 9.91
CA VAL A 578 2.31 -10.39 10.64
C VAL A 578 1.33 -9.46 9.94
N MET A 579 1.43 -9.28 8.62
CA MET A 579 0.48 -8.46 7.85
C MET A 579 -0.94 -9.03 7.89
N ALA A 580 -1.11 -10.36 7.92
CA ALA A 580 -2.41 -10.98 8.12
C ALA A 580 -3.00 -10.68 9.50
N PHE A 581 -2.19 -10.79 10.58
CA PHE A 581 -2.62 -10.41 11.92
C PHE A 581 -2.99 -8.93 12.02
N VAL A 582 -2.09 -8.04 11.60
CA VAL A 582 -2.26 -6.57 11.76
C VAL A 582 -3.39 -6.03 10.87
N VAL A 583 -3.58 -6.56 9.66
CA VAL A 583 -4.45 -5.91 8.66
C VAL A 583 -5.67 -6.73 8.25
N LEU A 584 -5.59 -8.07 8.22
CA LEU A 584 -6.78 -8.90 7.99
C LEU A 584 -7.55 -9.17 9.30
N GLY A 585 -6.97 -8.83 10.45
CA GLY A 585 -7.54 -9.15 11.78
C GLY A 585 -7.49 -10.64 12.10
N ASP A 586 -6.71 -11.43 11.34
CA ASP A 586 -6.54 -12.87 11.58
C ASP A 586 -5.93 -13.12 12.96
N GLN A 587 -6.36 -14.14 13.69
CA GLN A 587 -5.81 -14.41 15.02
C GLN A 587 -4.36 -14.90 14.94
N LEU A 588 -3.48 -14.34 15.78
CA LEU A 588 -2.11 -14.84 15.94
C LEU A 588 -2.12 -16.14 16.75
N TYR A 589 -1.95 -17.26 16.07
CA TYR A 589 -1.82 -18.58 16.70
C TYR A 589 -0.39 -18.86 17.17
N SER A 590 -0.23 -19.73 18.17
CA SER A 590 1.06 -20.03 18.80
C SER A 590 2.13 -20.58 17.83
N GLY A 591 1.73 -21.28 16.77
CA GLY A 591 2.61 -21.73 15.70
C GLY A 591 3.23 -20.59 14.90
N GLY A 592 2.55 -19.45 14.78
CA GLY A 592 3.09 -18.23 14.17
C GLY A 592 4.30 -17.71 14.96
N ILE A 593 4.18 -17.61 16.29
CA ILE A 593 5.29 -17.17 17.16
C ILE A 593 6.41 -18.21 17.18
N LEU A 594 6.09 -19.49 17.41
CA LEU A 594 7.10 -20.56 17.48
C LEU A 594 7.90 -20.67 16.18
N GLY A 595 7.21 -20.64 15.04
CA GLY A 595 7.84 -20.67 13.73
C GLY A 595 8.65 -19.40 13.43
N GLY A 596 8.15 -18.22 13.83
CA GLY A 596 8.89 -16.96 13.72
C GLY A 596 10.19 -16.95 14.52
N LEU A 597 10.16 -17.41 15.77
CA LEU A 597 11.34 -17.57 16.62
C LEU A 597 12.36 -18.55 16.01
N LEU A 598 11.90 -19.68 15.47
CA LEU A 598 12.77 -20.64 14.78
C LEU A 598 13.44 -20.06 13.53
N ILE A 599 12.75 -19.18 12.79
CA ILE A 599 13.33 -18.46 11.65
C ILE A 599 14.41 -17.46 12.11
N VAL A 600 14.17 -16.70 13.17
CA VAL A 600 15.17 -15.76 13.73
C VAL A 600 16.42 -16.51 14.21
N VAL A 601 16.25 -17.60 14.95
CA VAL A 601 17.36 -18.47 15.41
C VAL A 601 18.09 -19.09 14.22
N GLY A 602 17.35 -19.58 13.21
CA GLY A 602 17.94 -20.18 12.02
C GLY A 602 18.77 -19.21 11.19
N LEU A 603 18.26 -18.01 10.96
CA LEU A 603 18.99 -16.90 10.32
C LEU A 603 20.25 -16.54 11.09
N TYR A 604 20.16 -16.38 12.42
CA TYR A 604 21.31 -16.08 13.26
C TYR A 604 22.42 -17.13 13.12
N LEU A 605 22.07 -18.42 13.15
CA LEU A 605 23.05 -19.52 12.98
C LEU A 605 23.72 -19.50 11.60
N VAL A 606 22.98 -19.25 10.52
CA VAL A 606 23.58 -19.13 9.17
C VAL A 606 24.48 -17.90 9.07
N LEU A 607 24.04 -16.74 9.57
CA LEU A 607 24.82 -15.51 9.56
C LEU A 607 26.11 -15.65 10.38
N TRP A 608 26.03 -16.26 11.57
CA TRP A 608 27.18 -16.56 12.42
C TRP A 608 28.16 -17.51 11.72
N GLY A 609 27.67 -18.62 11.16
CA GLY A 609 28.51 -19.56 10.40
C GLY A 609 29.21 -18.91 9.20
N LYS A 610 28.54 -18.01 8.47
CA LYS A 610 29.18 -17.23 7.39
C LYS A 610 30.19 -16.20 7.88
N ASN A 611 29.99 -15.60 9.06
CA ASN A 611 30.92 -14.63 9.60
C ASN A 611 32.21 -15.31 10.12
N GLU A 612 32.07 -16.47 10.78
CA GLU A 612 33.22 -17.23 11.27
C GLU A 612 34.04 -17.84 10.12
N GLU A 613 33.38 -18.33 9.06
CA GLU A 613 34.08 -18.75 7.83
C GLU A 613 34.95 -17.62 7.25
N LYS A 614 34.40 -16.40 7.13
CA LYS A 614 35.17 -15.23 6.67
C LYS A 614 36.35 -14.92 7.59
N ARG A 615 36.15 -14.98 8.91
CA ARG A 615 37.22 -14.72 9.90
C ARG A 615 38.37 -15.72 9.75
N ILE A 616 38.07 -17.00 9.54
CA ILE A 616 39.06 -18.06 9.30
C ILE A 616 39.79 -17.86 7.97
N VAL A 617 39.07 -17.53 6.89
CA VAL A 617 39.68 -17.26 5.56
C VAL A 617 40.60 -16.04 5.61
N ASN A 618 40.18 -14.96 6.27
CA ASN A 618 41.02 -13.76 6.44
C ASN A 618 42.27 -14.09 7.24
N LYS A 619 42.16 -14.80 8.38
CA LYS A 619 43.31 -15.17 9.21
C LYS A 619 44.34 -16.01 8.44
N HIS A 620 43.90 -17.01 7.68
CA HIS A 620 44.81 -17.78 6.82
C HIS A 620 45.43 -16.96 5.68
N THR A 621 44.73 -15.94 5.18
CA THR A 621 45.26 -15.04 4.15
C THR A 621 46.30 -14.09 4.74
N GLU A 622 46.08 -13.56 5.95
CA GLU A 622 47.03 -12.76 6.71
C GLU A 622 48.28 -13.58 7.07
N GLU A 623 48.11 -14.78 7.62
CA GLU A 623 49.21 -15.73 7.91
C GLU A 623 50.03 -16.03 6.65
N ALA A 624 49.39 -16.37 5.53
CA ALA A 624 50.09 -16.66 4.27
C ALA A 624 50.79 -15.42 3.68
N THR A 625 50.26 -14.22 3.89
CA THR A 625 50.87 -12.97 3.44
C THR A 625 52.06 -12.59 4.32
N LEU A 626 51.95 -12.77 5.63
CA LEU A 626 53.04 -12.59 6.59
C LEU A 626 54.17 -13.59 6.34
N THR A 627 53.86 -14.87 6.09
CA THR A 627 54.86 -15.89 5.72
C THR A 627 55.59 -15.51 4.43
N LYS A 628 54.89 -14.99 3.41
CA LYS A 628 55.52 -14.50 2.18
C LYS A 628 56.45 -13.31 2.42
N HIS A 629 56.05 -12.36 3.26
CA HIS A 629 56.90 -11.22 3.62
C HIS A 629 58.16 -11.65 4.39
N LEU A 630 58.03 -12.56 5.36
CA LEU A 630 59.17 -13.07 6.13
C LEU A 630 60.15 -13.87 5.26
N LEU A 631 59.65 -14.64 4.30
CA LEU A 631 60.49 -15.33 3.32
C LEU A 631 61.20 -14.32 2.40
N ALA A 632 60.50 -13.29 1.91
CA ALA A 632 61.09 -12.24 1.09
C ALA A 632 62.19 -11.45 1.80
N SER A 633 61.99 -11.06 3.07
CA SER A 633 63.02 -10.37 3.86
C SER A 633 64.23 -11.27 4.14
N SER A 634 64.01 -12.57 4.39
CA SER A 634 65.13 -13.52 4.59
C SER A 634 65.99 -13.71 3.33
N SER A 635 65.41 -13.59 2.13
CA SER A 635 66.17 -13.59 0.88
C SER A 635 66.98 -12.30 0.67
N GLU A 636 66.49 -11.14 1.12
CA GLU A 636 67.26 -9.88 1.04
C GLU A 636 68.43 -9.85 2.03
N GLU A 637 68.26 -10.33 3.26
CA GLU A 637 69.38 -10.44 4.22
C GLU A 637 70.47 -11.40 3.73
N SER A 638 70.09 -12.47 3.01
CA SER A 638 71.04 -13.42 2.43
C SER A 638 71.89 -12.87 1.27
N SER A 639 71.46 -11.77 0.63
CA SER A 639 72.23 -11.14 -0.46
C SER A 639 73.19 -10.05 0.04
N VAL A 640 72.92 -9.44 1.19
CA VAL A 640 73.79 -8.41 1.80
C VAL A 640 74.99 -9.03 2.54
N GLY A 641 74.86 -10.28 3.02
CA GLY A 641 75.94 -11.00 3.71
C GLY A 641 77.05 -11.57 2.83
N ALA A 642 76.98 -11.42 1.50
CA ALA A 642 77.90 -12.07 0.55
C ALA A 642 79.08 -11.17 0.08
N ASP A 643 79.05 -9.87 0.35
CA ASP A 643 80.06 -8.88 -0.11
C ASP A 643 81.10 -8.50 0.98
N VAL A 644 81.28 -9.33 2.01
CA VAL A 644 82.30 -9.10 3.06
C VAL A 644 83.11 -10.38 3.34
N CYS A 645 83.99 -10.75 2.41
CA CYS A 645 85.18 -11.60 2.60
C CYS A 645 86.25 -11.25 1.54
#